data_AF-A0A6V8KBY3-F1
#
_entry.id   AF-A0A6V8KBY3-F1
#
_cell.length_a   1.000
_cell.length_b   1.000
_cell.length_c   1.000
_cell.angle_alpha   90.00
_cell.angle_beta   90.00
_cell.angle_gamma   90.00
#
_symmetry.space_group_name_H-M   'P 1'
#
loop_
_entity.id
_entity.type
_entity.pdbx_description
1 polymer ?
#
loop_
_entity_poly.entity_id
_entity_poly.type
_entity_poly.pdbx_seq_one_letter_code
_entity_poly.pdbx_strand_id
1 'polypeptide(L)'
;MTVARRKFNPTLHPRDKNGRFTRSGTRDLKKGDRTAAAAVMAGFKPKRGVAGAKAAGYLSGISGSSGPGQTSAVQRYLNEGGFVDVHQALRAGKGADNPDVAELDAAMIELPDDLLVSRRVPLAMFGDATPDQLVGMKVRDAAYSPVSLSTVPGKADDVRLRIAVPKGTPAIVAPDSGELVLDRDLEMAVTSVEKNTVGGWDMHLVVLPKDGARDGSGGRSPAGGERSDQTPEAEPPAADAMPEASPAPSGDDTDAALRAELMRLRVPELQRRARERGLKPGRARKSQLVDMIVADERGDDSGDTTPAPEAPAPAAPSRTTGPLVGDAARDAAPVSIARGRARGGLTRAERQALVDYRGSLYLSANGVLRQGAGQVPDSPEYRTLARRIEGTDAAIAKSPLTADVEVARGVKTGRAVFGDAWDGDLTGAEWVEHAYVSTSTSEKTAGQFADFGARGGAKMRIRVPAGTPGVELSGGGIGASSESEILLRRGLTMRVVSDSGPGENRELVVEVVPDGGADTVGRRRGAAGVGGSRGPGGAGQDDDGLPGGANPAAAGGDGDADTAGVTADEPTTAATAPAGGAVTGARSATPPTPNTWGQATGGNDPIHFHDDGEIGTAIKAMGDDALMDIDGEPLADILGRLATDAVLGRGTSQQTLDGIKAVRDRLPDGSQARRQLDLAIDRLDAPDSPAPELPDGTPDALRQLAADLHAVPLVRREPGPEEDALADLATQVAAGRLSGRRLADAIRRLRNRRHESVEGKFEIDRAVDRAVAALTAR
;
A
#
# COMPACT_ATOMS: atom_id res chain seq x y z
N MET A 1 -17.72 -46.45 6.36
CA MET A 1 -19.00 -45.74 6.55
C MET A 1 -19.27 -44.89 5.33
N THR A 2 -20.30 -45.19 4.54
CA THR A 2 -20.71 -44.38 3.40
C THR A 2 -21.47 -43.18 3.94
N VAL A 3 -20.84 -42.02 4.03
CA VAL A 3 -21.53 -40.78 4.44
C VAL A 3 -22.59 -40.49 3.38
N ALA A 4 -23.86 -40.44 3.78
CA ALA A 4 -24.94 -40.10 2.88
C ALA A 4 -24.67 -38.70 2.29
N ARG A 5 -24.49 -38.63 0.97
CA ARG A 5 -24.30 -37.35 0.27
C ARG A 5 -25.50 -36.44 0.54
N ARG A 6 -25.25 -35.29 1.15
CA ARG A 6 -26.23 -34.19 1.14
C ARG A 6 -26.41 -33.74 -0.30
N LYS A 7 -27.66 -33.66 -0.76
CA LYS A 7 -27.98 -33.23 -2.13
C LYS A 7 -27.59 -31.76 -2.28
N PHE A 8 -26.74 -31.44 -3.26
CA PHE A 8 -26.37 -30.06 -3.58
C PHE A 8 -27.63 -29.26 -3.93
N ASN A 9 -27.81 -28.11 -3.30
CA ASN A 9 -28.90 -27.19 -3.62
C ASN A 9 -28.34 -26.03 -4.47
N PRO A 10 -28.61 -26.00 -5.80
CA PRO A 10 -28.06 -24.98 -6.67
C PRO A 10 -28.52 -23.56 -6.32
N THR A 11 -29.66 -23.39 -5.64
CA THR A 11 -30.16 -22.06 -5.24
C THR A 11 -29.36 -21.42 -4.10
N LEU A 12 -28.54 -22.21 -3.39
CA LEU A 12 -27.73 -21.75 -2.26
C LEU A 12 -26.32 -21.30 -2.69
N HIS A 13 -25.99 -21.43 -3.98
CA HIS A 13 -24.66 -21.12 -4.49
C HIS A 13 -24.68 -19.82 -5.32
N PRO A 14 -23.77 -18.86 -5.09
CA PRO A 14 -23.77 -17.54 -5.76
C PRO A 14 -23.39 -17.58 -7.26
N ARG A 15 -23.33 -18.77 -7.87
CA ARG A 15 -22.80 -19.03 -9.23
C ARG A 15 -23.81 -19.75 -10.14
N ASP A 16 -25.10 -19.56 -9.91
CA ASP A 16 -26.10 -19.97 -10.90
C ASP A 16 -26.28 -18.89 -11.98
N LYS A 17 -27.10 -19.17 -12.99
CA LYS A 17 -27.41 -18.24 -14.08
C LYS A 17 -28.08 -16.92 -13.61
N ASN A 18 -28.56 -16.87 -12.36
CA ASN A 18 -29.23 -15.73 -11.75
C ASN A 18 -28.34 -15.01 -10.70
N GLY A 19 -27.22 -15.60 -10.28
CA GLY A 19 -26.29 -15.06 -9.29
C GLY A 19 -25.28 -14.08 -9.87
N ARG A 20 -24.49 -13.45 -8.99
CA ARG A 20 -23.47 -12.43 -9.33
C ARG A 20 -22.39 -12.93 -10.31
N PHE A 21 -22.29 -14.25 -10.55
CA PHE A 21 -21.30 -14.89 -11.41
C PHE A 21 -21.96 -15.70 -12.54
N THR A 22 -22.75 -15.04 -13.39
CA THR A 22 -23.64 -15.68 -14.39
C THR A 22 -22.98 -16.64 -15.39
N ARG A 23 -21.65 -16.50 -15.63
CA ARG A 23 -20.88 -17.43 -16.49
C ARG A 23 -20.08 -18.50 -15.74
N SER A 24 -19.91 -18.35 -14.43
CA SER A 24 -19.35 -19.42 -13.59
C SER A 24 -20.43 -20.45 -13.33
N GLY A 25 -20.03 -21.71 -13.11
CA GLY A 25 -21.00 -22.79 -13.02
C GLY A 25 -20.56 -23.90 -12.09
N THR A 26 -21.55 -24.51 -11.44
CA THR A 26 -21.36 -25.68 -10.58
C THR A 26 -22.43 -26.71 -10.92
N ARG A 27 -22.02 -27.93 -11.28
CA ARG A 27 -22.93 -29.02 -11.64
C ARG A 27 -22.41 -30.37 -11.16
N ASP A 28 -23.27 -31.36 -11.03
CA ASP A 28 -22.83 -32.73 -10.74
C ASP A 28 -21.80 -33.21 -11.78
N LEU A 29 -20.77 -33.93 -11.32
CA LEU A 29 -19.86 -34.65 -12.21
C LEU A 29 -20.63 -35.77 -12.92
N LYS A 30 -20.64 -35.71 -14.25
CA LYS A 30 -21.12 -36.80 -15.11
C LYS A 30 -20.14 -37.97 -15.05
N LYS A 31 -20.56 -39.16 -15.49
CA LYS A 31 -19.70 -40.35 -15.57
C LYS A 31 -18.40 -40.08 -16.35
N GLY A 32 -18.49 -39.33 -17.47
CA GLY A 32 -17.34 -38.88 -18.26
C GLY A 32 -16.37 -38.04 -17.44
N ASP A 33 -16.86 -36.97 -16.80
CA ASP A 33 -16.05 -36.08 -15.95
C ASP A 33 -15.30 -36.85 -14.85
N ARG A 34 -15.97 -37.82 -14.18
CA ARG A 34 -15.34 -38.66 -13.14
C ARG A 34 -14.24 -39.56 -13.71
N THR A 35 -14.48 -40.11 -14.89
CA THR A 35 -13.50 -40.97 -15.59
C THR A 35 -12.28 -40.14 -15.99
N ALA A 36 -12.49 -38.93 -16.51
CA ALA A 36 -11.42 -38.00 -16.83
C ALA A 36 -10.63 -37.58 -15.58
N ALA A 37 -11.30 -37.20 -14.48
CA ALA A 37 -10.64 -36.86 -13.23
C ALA A 37 -9.79 -38.03 -12.69
N ALA A 38 -10.34 -39.25 -12.71
CA ALA A 38 -9.63 -40.44 -12.28
C ALA A 38 -8.42 -40.75 -13.18
N ALA A 39 -8.56 -40.58 -14.50
CA ALA A 39 -7.46 -40.78 -15.44
C ALA A 39 -6.32 -39.76 -15.24
N VAL A 40 -6.66 -38.48 -15.03
CA VAL A 40 -5.68 -37.45 -14.68
C VAL A 40 -4.95 -37.85 -13.40
N MET A 41 -5.67 -38.17 -12.33
CA MET A 41 -5.05 -38.52 -11.05
C MET A 41 -4.22 -39.80 -11.10
N ALA A 42 -4.58 -40.77 -11.94
CA ALA A 42 -3.78 -41.99 -12.13
C ALA A 42 -2.43 -41.70 -12.82
N GLY A 43 -2.37 -40.70 -13.71
CA GLY A 43 -1.16 -40.28 -14.41
C GLY A 43 -0.38 -39.16 -13.73
N PHE A 44 -0.98 -38.47 -12.76
CA PHE A 44 -0.46 -37.24 -12.16
C PHE A 44 0.79 -37.47 -11.32
N LYS A 45 1.91 -36.87 -11.74
CA LYS A 45 3.23 -36.97 -11.10
C LYS A 45 3.74 -35.58 -10.74
N PRO A 46 3.25 -34.98 -9.63
CA PRO A 46 3.54 -33.59 -9.30
C PRO A 46 5.04 -33.36 -9.17
N LYS A 47 5.53 -32.30 -9.81
CA LYS A 47 6.93 -31.87 -9.69
C LYS A 47 7.25 -31.60 -8.23
N ARG A 48 8.22 -32.34 -7.68
CA ARG A 48 8.65 -32.17 -6.29
C ARG A 48 9.68 -31.04 -6.18
N GLY A 49 9.70 -30.38 -5.03
CA GLY A 49 10.73 -29.39 -4.71
C GLY A 49 10.59 -28.05 -5.43
N VAL A 50 9.41 -27.73 -5.95
CA VAL A 50 9.09 -26.43 -6.59
C VAL A 50 8.26 -25.51 -5.71
N ALA A 51 8.04 -25.88 -4.44
CA ALA A 51 7.34 -25.06 -3.45
C ALA A 51 8.30 -24.20 -2.62
N GLY A 52 7.77 -23.18 -1.93
CA GLY A 52 8.52 -22.32 -1.02
C GLY A 52 9.59 -21.49 -1.73
N ALA A 53 10.77 -21.35 -1.13
CA ALA A 53 11.88 -20.58 -1.69
C ALA A 53 12.35 -21.02 -3.09
N LYS A 54 11.98 -22.24 -3.53
CA LYS A 54 12.34 -22.78 -4.85
C LYS A 54 11.31 -22.44 -5.94
N ALA A 55 10.14 -21.92 -5.58
CA ALA A 55 9.08 -21.58 -6.52
C ALA A 55 9.54 -20.56 -7.56
N ALA A 56 10.13 -19.44 -7.11
CA ALA A 56 10.62 -18.40 -8.01
C ALA A 56 11.62 -18.94 -9.05
N GLY A 57 12.61 -19.73 -8.61
CA GLY A 57 13.60 -20.33 -9.53
C GLY A 57 13.01 -21.31 -10.53
N TYR A 58 12.01 -22.11 -10.12
CA TYR A 58 11.28 -22.98 -11.05
C TYR A 58 10.48 -22.16 -12.07
N LEU A 59 9.72 -21.17 -11.60
CA LEU A 59 8.90 -20.30 -12.43
C LEU A 59 9.75 -19.50 -13.43
N SER A 60 10.90 -18.95 -13.02
CA SER A 60 11.83 -18.29 -13.93
C SER A 60 12.38 -19.24 -14.99
N GLY A 61 12.53 -20.53 -14.67
CA GLY A 61 12.99 -21.54 -15.63
C GLY A 61 11.96 -21.93 -16.69
N ILE A 62 10.67 -21.68 -16.41
CA ILE A 62 9.57 -21.98 -17.34
C ILE A 62 8.91 -20.73 -17.91
N SER A 63 9.29 -19.52 -17.48
CA SER A 63 8.73 -18.28 -18.01
C SER A 63 9.08 -18.13 -19.49
N GLY A 64 8.06 -18.14 -20.35
CA GLY A 64 8.23 -17.83 -21.77
C GLY A 64 8.58 -16.37 -21.99
N SER A 65 9.13 -16.06 -23.17
CA SER A 65 9.27 -14.67 -23.61
C SER A 65 7.89 -14.06 -23.82
N SER A 66 7.51 -13.13 -22.95
CA SER A 66 6.30 -12.33 -23.13
C SER A 66 6.62 -11.05 -23.89
N GLY A 67 5.75 -10.64 -24.80
CA GLY A 67 5.84 -9.32 -25.43
C GLY A 67 5.65 -8.19 -24.41
N PRO A 68 5.99 -6.93 -24.75
CA PRO A 68 5.79 -5.79 -23.85
C PRO A 68 4.32 -5.63 -23.41
N GLY A 69 3.36 -5.79 -24.34
CA GLY A 69 1.92 -5.73 -24.05
C GLY A 69 1.48 -6.78 -23.02
N GLN A 70 1.86 -8.04 -23.26
CA GLN A 70 1.64 -9.17 -22.35
C GLN A 70 2.23 -8.89 -20.96
N THR A 71 3.49 -8.45 -20.90
CA THR A 71 4.18 -8.14 -19.65
C THR A 71 3.43 -7.06 -18.86
N SER A 72 3.01 -5.99 -19.54
CA SER A 72 2.22 -4.93 -18.92
C SER A 72 0.85 -5.41 -18.44
N ALA A 73 0.15 -6.25 -19.21
CA ALA A 73 -1.16 -6.80 -18.82
C ALA A 73 -1.03 -7.73 -17.60
N VAL A 74 0.00 -8.57 -17.55
CA VAL A 74 0.30 -9.42 -16.39
C VAL A 74 0.61 -8.58 -15.16
N GLN A 75 1.42 -7.53 -15.32
CA GLN A 75 1.77 -6.61 -14.25
C GLN A 75 0.53 -5.90 -13.69
N ARG A 76 -0.32 -5.33 -14.56
CA ARG A 76 -1.59 -4.71 -14.16
C ARG A 76 -2.50 -5.67 -13.42
N TYR A 77 -2.65 -6.88 -13.96
CA TYR A 77 -3.50 -7.92 -13.40
C TYR A 77 -3.06 -8.31 -11.98
N LEU A 78 -1.76 -8.58 -11.76
CA LEU A 78 -1.24 -9.05 -10.48
C LEU A 78 -0.98 -7.94 -9.46
N ASN A 79 -0.43 -6.81 -9.90
CA ASN A 79 0.17 -5.83 -8.99
C ASN A 79 -0.59 -4.50 -8.91
N GLU A 80 -1.50 -4.21 -9.83
CA GLU A 80 -2.23 -2.92 -9.89
C GLU A 80 -3.72 -3.09 -9.59
N GLY A 81 -4.13 -4.24 -9.05
CA GLY A 81 -5.54 -4.53 -8.76
C GLY A 81 -6.39 -4.80 -10.01
N GLY A 82 -5.77 -4.89 -11.19
CA GLY A 82 -6.45 -5.12 -12.46
C GLY A 82 -7.24 -6.44 -12.51
N PHE A 83 -6.90 -7.42 -11.66
CA PHE A 83 -7.66 -8.66 -11.55
C PHE A 83 -9.15 -8.43 -11.24
N VAL A 84 -9.51 -7.38 -10.48
CA VAL A 84 -10.92 -7.10 -10.14
C VAL A 84 -11.73 -6.80 -11.40
N ASP A 85 -11.23 -5.91 -12.26
CA ASP A 85 -11.92 -5.49 -13.48
C ASP A 85 -11.95 -6.61 -14.52
N VAL A 86 -10.82 -7.31 -14.69
CA VAL A 86 -10.73 -8.47 -15.57
C VAL A 86 -11.70 -9.56 -15.12
N HIS A 87 -11.76 -9.88 -13.83
CA HIS A 87 -12.68 -10.90 -13.31
C HIS A 87 -14.14 -10.47 -13.50
N GLN A 88 -14.47 -9.22 -13.18
CA GLN A 88 -15.82 -8.70 -13.35
C GLN A 88 -16.24 -8.75 -14.82
N ALA A 89 -15.39 -8.31 -15.75
CA ALA A 89 -15.66 -8.37 -17.18
C ALA A 89 -15.86 -9.81 -17.66
N LEU A 90 -14.97 -10.73 -17.29
CA LEU A 90 -15.06 -12.14 -17.68
C LEU A 90 -16.34 -12.80 -17.16
N ARG A 91 -16.69 -12.58 -15.89
CA ARG A 91 -17.89 -13.15 -15.25
C ARG A 91 -19.18 -12.53 -15.78
N ALA A 92 -19.15 -11.26 -16.17
CA ALA A 92 -20.25 -10.58 -16.87
C ALA A 92 -20.33 -10.96 -18.36
N GLY A 93 -19.34 -11.71 -18.87
CA GLY A 93 -19.29 -12.11 -20.27
C GLY A 93 -18.80 -11.06 -21.24
N LYS A 94 -18.21 -9.98 -20.72
CA LYS A 94 -17.64 -8.83 -21.42
C LYS A 94 -16.12 -8.93 -21.53
N GLY A 95 -15.58 -10.16 -21.54
CA GLY A 95 -14.14 -10.39 -21.59
C GLY A 95 -13.49 -9.78 -22.85
N ALA A 96 -14.20 -9.76 -23.98
CA ALA A 96 -13.70 -9.16 -25.23
C ALA A 96 -13.59 -7.63 -25.16
N ASP A 97 -14.32 -6.99 -24.26
CA ASP A 97 -14.32 -5.53 -24.09
C ASP A 97 -13.16 -5.06 -23.18
N ASN A 98 -12.47 -5.99 -22.52
CA ASN A 98 -11.33 -5.70 -21.66
C ASN A 98 -10.03 -6.00 -22.42
N PRO A 99 -9.20 -4.99 -22.73
CA PRO A 99 -8.00 -5.16 -23.56
C PRO A 99 -6.96 -6.09 -22.91
N ASP A 100 -6.92 -6.16 -21.58
CA ASP A 100 -5.97 -7.02 -20.87
C ASP A 100 -6.28 -8.50 -21.07
N VAL A 101 -7.53 -8.89 -21.37
CA VAL A 101 -7.90 -10.30 -21.54
C VAL A 101 -7.20 -10.91 -22.75
N ALA A 102 -7.09 -10.20 -23.87
CA ALA A 102 -6.42 -10.71 -25.07
C ALA A 102 -4.90 -10.87 -24.83
N GLU A 103 -4.29 -9.91 -24.15
CA GLU A 103 -2.87 -9.95 -23.79
C GLU A 103 -2.58 -11.04 -22.75
N LEU A 104 -3.44 -11.22 -21.74
CA LEU A 104 -3.33 -12.29 -20.74
C LEU A 104 -3.49 -13.67 -21.39
N ASP A 105 -4.47 -13.84 -22.29
CA ASP A 105 -4.62 -15.09 -23.04
C ASP A 105 -3.39 -15.39 -23.90
N ALA A 106 -2.79 -14.37 -24.52
CA ALA A 106 -1.58 -14.52 -25.33
C ALA A 106 -0.32 -14.78 -24.49
N ALA A 107 -0.31 -14.38 -23.22
CA ALA A 107 0.78 -14.62 -22.27
C ALA A 107 0.76 -16.04 -21.66
N MET A 108 -0.32 -16.80 -21.86
CA MET A 108 -0.45 -18.16 -21.34
C MET A 108 0.52 -19.11 -22.05
N ILE A 109 1.25 -19.90 -21.26
CA ILE A 109 2.08 -20.99 -21.74
C ILE A 109 1.53 -22.34 -21.25
N GLU A 110 1.82 -23.42 -21.97
CA GLU A 110 1.53 -24.75 -21.48
C GLU A 110 2.52 -25.16 -20.38
N LEU A 111 2.00 -25.59 -19.23
CA LEU A 111 2.84 -26.04 -18.13
C LEU A 111 3.63 -27.31 -18.51
N PRO A 112 4.96 -27.35 -18.34
CA PRO A 112 5.77 -28.49 -18.77
C PRO A 112 5.68 -29.69 -17.81
N ASP A 113 5.31 -29.46 -16.55
CA ASP A 113 5.19 -30.48 -15.51
C ASP A 113 3.76 -30.50 -14.91
N ASP A 114 3.43 -31.62 -14.27
CA ASP A 114 2.28 -31.69 -13.36
C ASP A 114 2.57 -30.88 -12.09
N LEU A 115 1.65 -30.02 -11.67
CA LEU A 115 1.83 -29.12 -10.52
C LEU A 115 0.71 -29.27 -9.50
N LEU A 116 1.08 -29.36 -8.22
CA LEU A 116 0.13 -29.24 -7.11
C LEU A 116 0.20 -27.80 -6.60
N VAL A 117 -0.84 -27.02 -6.89
CA VAL A 117 -0.92 -25.61 -6.51
C VAL A 117 -1.96 -25.42 -5.42
N SER A 118 -1.90 -24.30 -4.71
CA SER A 118 -2.89 -23.96 -3.71
C SER A 118 -3.34 -22.51 -3.75
N ARG A 119 -4.56 -22.26 -3.31
CA ARG A 119 -5.08 -20.90 -3.08
C ARG A 119 -6.09 -20.91 -1.95
N ARG A 120 -6.34 -19.75 -1.35
CA ARG A 120 -7.44 -19.55 -0.40
C ARG A 120 -8.63 -18.92 -1.08
N VAL A 121 -9.81 -19.27 -0.59
CA VAL A 121 -11.07 -18.64 -0.95
C VAL A 121 -11.85 -18.44 0.35
N PRO A 122 -12.28 -17.21 0.68
CA PRO A 122 -13.11 -16.98 1.85
C PRO A 122 -14.37 -17.83 1.84
N LEU A 123 -14.73 -18.40 2.99
CA LEU A 123 -15.90 -19.25 3.14
C LEU A 123 -17.18 -18.52 2.68
N ALA A 124 -17.26 -17.21 2.91
CA ALA A 124 -18.36 -16.35 2.45
C ALA A 124 -18.57 -16.38 0.92
N MET A 125 -17.53 -16.68 0.13
CA MET A 125 -17.63 -16.76 -1.34
C MET A 125 -18.38 -18.01 -1.84
N PHE A 126 -18.65 -18.97 -0.94
CA PHE A 126 -19.47 -20.14 -1.22
C PHE A 126 -20.96 -19.89 -0.99
N GLY A 127 -21.33 -18.71 -0.46
CA GLY A 127 -22.71 -18.37 -0.12
C GLY A 127 -23.24 -19.29 0.97
N ASP A 128 -24.45 -19.81 0.76
CA ASP A 128 -25.10 -20.72 1.72
C ASP A 128 -24.66 -22.18 1.53
N ALA A 129 -23.86 -22.48 0.48
CA ALA A 129 -23.32 -23.80 0.26
C ALA A 129 -22.13 -24.07 1.19
N THR A 130 -22.18 -25.16 1.94
CA THR A 130 -21.01 -25.60 2.71
C THR A 130 -20.02 -26.32 1.80
N PRO A 131 -18.69 -26.16 1.98
CA PRO A 131 -17.70 -26.73 1.08
C PRO A 131 -17.87 -28.24 0.84
N ASP A 132 -18.25 -29.02 1.85
CA ASP A 132 -18.47 -30.47 1.76
C ASP A 132 -19.61 -30.87 0.80
N GLN A 133 -20.58 -29.99 0.55
CA GLN A 133 -21.65 -30.22 -0.43
C GLN A 133 -21.12 -30.21 -1.87
N LEU A 134 -19.90 -29.71 -2.09
CA LEU A 134 -19.29 -29.65 -3.42
C LEU A 134 -18.58 -30.96 -3.80
N VAL A 135 -18.47 -31.95 -2.91
CA VAL A 135 -17.82 -33.23 -3.23
C VAL A 135 -18.54 -33.95 -4.37
N GLY A 136 -17.83 -34.19 -5.47
CA GLY A 136 -18.39 -34.79 -6.67
C GLY A 136 -19.03 -33.81 -7.64
N MET A 137 -18.85 -32.51 -7.42
CA MET A 137 -19.27 -31.46 -8.33
C MET A 137 -18.14 -31.12 -9.31
N LYS A 138 -18.52 -30.71 -10.52
CA LYS A 138 -17.69 -29.96 -11.45
C LYS A 138 -17.90 -28.48 -11.22
N VAL A 139 -16.82 -27.76 -10.99
CA VAL A 139 -16.82 -26.31 -10.83
C VAL A 139 -16.10 -25.68 -12.02
N ARG A 140 -16.62 -24.54 -12.47
CA ARG A 140 -16.02 -23.69 -13.50
C ARG A 140 -16.03 -22.24 -13.01
N ASP A 141 -14.91 -21.54 -13.15
CA ASP A 141 -14.85 -20.09 -13.00
C ASP A 141 -14.60 -19.46 -14.38
N ALA A 142 -15.41 -18.48 -14.75
CA ALA A 142 -15.22 -17.75 -16.00
C ALA A 142 -13.98 -16.83 -15.98
N ALA A 143 -13.47 -16.52 -14.79
CA ALA A 143 -12.26 -15.72 -14.62
C ALA A 143 -10.99 -16.58 -14.49
N TYR A 144 -9.83 -15.95 -14.67
CA TYR A 144 -8.54 -16.56 -14.37
C TYR A 144 -8.39 -16.91 -12.89
N SER A 145 -7.55 -17.90 -12.58
CA SER A 145 -7.35 -18.36 -11.20
C SER A 145 -5.90 -18.17 -10.75
N PRO A 146 -5.58 -17.09 -10.00
CA PRO A 146 -4.27 -16.96 -9.36
C PRO A 146 -4.13 -18.03 -8.27
N VAL A 147 -2.98 -18.71 -8.28
CA VAL A 147 -2.63 -19.82 -7.39
C VAL A 147 -1.15 -19.75 -7.02
N SER A 148 -0.79 -20.29 -5.87
CA SER A 148 0.60 -20.39 -5.41
C SER A 148 1.13 -21.81 -5.58
N LEU A 149 2.43 -21.93 -5.91
CA LEU A 149 3.16 -23.19 -5.81
C LEU A 149 3.46 -23.61 -4.36
N SER A 150 3.38 -22.65 -3.43
CA SER A 150 3.52 -22.92 -2.01
C SER A 150 2.19 -23.40 -1.43
N THR A 151 2.25 -24.19 -0.36
CA THR A 151 1.05 -24.49 0.43
C THR A 151 0.68 -23.24 1.22
N VAL A 152 -0.48 -22.66 0.93
CA VAL A 152 -0.98 -21.56 1.75
C VAL A 152 -1.50 -22.13 3.08
N PRO A 153 -1.16 -21.54 4.24
CA PRO A 153 -1.75 -21.93 5.52
C PRO A 153 -3.28 -21.79 5.49
N GLY A 154 -4.00 -22.72 6.11
CA GLY A 154 -5.45 -22.60 6.27
C GLY A 154 -5.82 -21.46 7.25
N LYS A 155 -7.05 -20.97 7.19
CA LYS A 155 -7.69 -20.13 8.21
C LYS A 155 -9.08 -20.68 8.54
N ALA A 156 -9.61 -20.36 9.72
CA ALA A 156 -10.90 -20.88 10.20
C ALA A 156 -12.08 -20.50 9.29
N ASP A 157 -12.00 -19.33 8.67
CA ASP A 157 -13.01 -18.68 7.84
C ASP A 157 -12.76 -18.85 6.33
N ASP A 158 -11.81 -19.71 5.95
CA ASP A 158 -11.41 -19.93 4.56
C ASP A 158 -11.56 -21.39 4.12
N VAL A 159 -11.63 -21.57 2.80
CA VAL A 159 -11.41 -22.83 2.10
C VAL A 159 -10.07 -22.77 1.39
N ARG A 160 -9.15 -23.65 1.79
CA ARG A 160 -7.89 -23.88 1.08
C ARG A 160 -8.13 -24.86 -0.06
N LEU A 161 -8.00 -24.36 -1.28
CA LEU A 161 -8.06 -25.17 -2.49
C LEU A 161 -6.68 -25.80 -2.74
N ARG A 162 -6.65 -27.12 -2.92
CA ARG A 162 -5.46 -27.90 -3.34
C ARG A 162 -5.75 -28.47 -4.71
N ILE A 163 -5.13 -27.90 -5.74
CA ILE A 163 -5.50 -28.14 -7.13
C ILE A 163 -4.41 -28.94 -7.82
N ALA A 164 -4.75 -30.13 -8.31
CA ALA A 164 -3.90 -30.91 -9.20
C ALA A 164 -4.04 -30.36 -10.63
N VAL A 165 -2.97 -29.74 -11.12
CA VAL A 165 -2.89 -29.08 -12.42
C VAL A 165 -1.99 -29.95 -13.33
N PRO A 166 -2.55 -30.74 -14.26
CA PRO A 166 -1.75 -31.62 -15.12
C PRO A 166 -0.90 -30.80 -16.09
N LYS A 167 0.22 -31.38 -16.53
CA LYS A 167 1.06 -30.82 -17.59
C LYS A 167 0.20 -30.50 -18.83
N GLY A 168 0.59 -29.48 -19.57
CA GLY A 168 -0.15 -28.97 -20.72
C GLY A 168 -1.28 -28.00 -20.34
N THR A 169 -1.60 -27.84 -19.06
CA THR A 169 -2.59 -26.81 -18.65
C THR A 169 -2.03 -25.41 -18.94
N PRO A 170 -2.77 -24.53 -19.64
CA PRO A 170 -2.32 -23.17 -19.88
C PRO A 170 -2.29 -22.35 -18.59
N ALA A 171 -1.18 -21.64 -18.38
CA ALA A 171 -0.99 -20.73 -17.25
C ALA A 171 -0.05 -19.57 -17.61
N ILE A 172 -0.23 -18.42 -16.96
CA ILE A 172 0.78 -17.37 -16.91
C ILE A 172 1.70 -17.64 -15.72
N VAL A 173 2.99 -17.43 -15.91
CA VAL A 173 4.01 -17.60 -14.89
C VAL A 173 4.50 -16.25 -14.39
N ALA A 174 4.40 -16.02 -13.08
CA ALA A 174 4.84 -14.78 -12.43
C ALA A 174 5.96 -15.08 -11.42
N PRO A 175 7.23 -15.16 -11.87
CA PRO A 175 8.35 -15.58 -11.02
C PRO A 175 8.60 -14.62 -9.85
N ASP A 176 8.36 -13.33 -10.05
CA ASP A 176 8.59 -12.30 -9.03
C ASP A 176 7.63 -12.43 -7.83
N SER A 177 6.39 -12.86 -8.06
CA SER A 177 5.41 -13.10 -7.00
C SER A 177 5.41 -14.55 -6.49
N GLY A 178 6.03 -15.48 -7.21
CA GLY A 178 5.94 -16.91 -6.90
C GLY A 178 4.58 -17.52 -7.24
N GLU A 179 3.79 -16.86 -8.09
CA GLU A 179 2.42 -17.25 -8.43
C GLU A 179 2.31 -17.78 -9.87
N LEU A 180 1.23 -18.55 -10.07
CA LEU A 180 0.73 -18.98 -11.37
C LEU A 180 -0.67 -18.41 -11.55
N VAL A 181 -1.02 -18.01 -12.77
CA VAL A 181 -2.40 -17.64 -13.11
C VAL A 181 -2.93 -18.66 -14.08
N LEU A 182 -3.82 -19.53 -13.61
CA LEU A 182 -4.42 -20.57 -14.45
C LEU A 182 -5.47 -19.96 -15.40
N ASP A 183 -5.62 -20.57 -16.58
CA ASP A 183 -6.55 -20.17 -17.64
C ASP A 183 -7.98 -19.90 -17.13
N ARG A 184 -8.70 -19.05 -17.86
CA ARG A 184 -10.12 -18.82 -17.66
C ARG A 184 -10.93 -20.01 -18.17
N ASP A 185 -12.15 -20.13 -17.67
CA ASP A 185 -13.08 -21.21 -18.01
C ASP A 185 -12.55 -22.62 -17.70
N LEU A 186 -11.59 -22.74 -16.77
CA LEU A 186 -11.10 -24.02 -16.32
C LEU A 186 -12.20 -24.79 -15.60
N GLU A 187 -12.37 -26.03 -15.99
CA GLU A 187 -13.27 -26.96 -15.34
C GLU A 187 -12.48 -27.84 -14.38
N MET A 188 -12.94 -27.93 -13.15
CA MET A 188 -12.29 -28.70 -12.10
C MET A 188 -13.28 -29.66 -11.46
N ALA A 189 -12.84 -30.89 -11.18
CA ALA A 189 -13.58 -31.85 -10.39
C ALA A 189 -13.20 -31.70 -8.91
N VAL A 190 -14.19 -31.50 -8.05
CA VAL A 190 -14.00 -31.53 -6.58
C VAL A 190 -14.00 -32.99 -6.13
N THR A 191 -12.83 -33.49 -5.74
CA THR A 191 -12.61 -34.92 -5.43
C THR A 191 -12.80 -35.24 -3.96
N SER A 192 -12.36 -34.35 -3.06
CA SER A 192 -12.60 -34.46 -1.62
C SER A 192 -12.65 -33.09 -0.97
N VAL A 193 -13.32 -33.03 0.19
CA VAL A 193 -13.37 -31.86 1.07
C VAL A 193 -13.29 -32.36 2.50
N GLU A 194 -12.42 -31.76 3.30
CA GLU A 194 -12.20 -32.10 4.70
C GLU A 194 -12.06 -30.84 5.56
N LYS A 195 -12.42 -30.91 6.84
CA LYS A 195 -12.11 -29.82 7.77
C LYS A 195 -10.62 -29.88 8.10
N ASN A 196 -9.95 -28.74 8.08
CA ASN A 196 -8.55 -28.66 8.45
C ASN A 196 -8.39 -28.39 9.96
N THR A 197 -7.15 -28.49 10.46
CA THR A 197 -6.84 -28.37 11.89
C THR A 197 -7.08 -26.99 12.49
N VAL A 198 -7.25 -25.96 11.65
CA VAL A 198 -7.48 -24.57 12.08
C VAL A 198 -8.96 -24.17 11.98
N GLY A 199 -9.87 -25.13 11.80
CA GLY A 199 -11.31 -24.90 11.79
C GLY A 199 -11.92 -24.54 10.44
N GLY A 200 -11.08 -24.35 9.41
CA GLY A 200 -11.51 -24.11 8.03
C GLY A 200 -11.68 -25.39 7.24
N TRP A 201 -11.57 -25.28 5.91
CA TRP A 201 -11.74 -26.42 4.99
C TRP A 201 -10.55 -26.58 4.05
N ASP A 202 -10.19 -27.82 3.76
CA ASP A 202 -9.32 -28.20 2.65
C ASP A 202 -10.20 -28.83 1.55
N MET A 203 -10.13 -28.28 0.35
CA MET A 203 -10.86 -28.77 -0.83
C MET A 203 -9.86 -29.22 -1.89
N HIS A 204 -9.95 -30.49 -2.29
CA HIS A 204 -9.10 -31.07 -3.31
C HIS A 204 -9.80 -31.02 -4.66
N LEU A 205 -9.12 -30.43 -5.64
CA LEU A 205 -9.61 -30.28 -7.00
C LEU A 205 -8.64 -30.88 -8.00
N VAL A 206 -9.16 -31.31 -9.14
CA VAL A 206 -8.38 -31.78 -10.29
C VAL A 206 -8.85 -31.02 -11.51
N VAL A 207 -7.92 -30.38 -12.22
CA VAL A 207 -8.22 -29.73 -13.50
C VAL A 207 -8.57 -30.81 -14.53
N LEU A 208 -9.71 -30.63 -15.20
CA LEU A 208 -10.17 -31.52 -16.25
C LEU A 208 -9.63 -31.04 -17.60
N PRO A 209 -9.14 -31.94 -18.47
CA PRO A 209 -8.76 -31.58 -19.83
C PRO A 209 -9.97 -31.01 -20.60
N LYS A 210 -9.78 -29.96 -21.40
CA LYS A 210 -10.84 -29.46 -22.29
C LYS A 210 -11.16 -30.55 -23.33
N ASP A 211 -12.44 -30.90 -23.48
CA ASP A 211 -12.93 -31.87 -24.47
C ASP A 211 -12.46 -31.43 -25.88
N GLY A 212 -11.46 -32.13 -26.43
CA GLY A 212 -10.81 -31.78 -27.70
C GLY A 212 -9.27 -31.80 -27.66
N ALA A 213 -8.66 -31.78 -26.46
CA ALA A 213 -7.21 -31.90 -26.29
C ALA A 213 -6.69 -33.36 -26.37
N ARG A 214 -7.35 -34.23 -27.15
CA ARG A 214 -6.84 -35.58 -27.40
C ARG A 214 -5.69 -35.50 -28.40
N ASP A 215 -4.50 -35.74 -27.86
CA ASP A 215 -3.29 -36.27 -28.49
C ASP A 215 -2.69 -35.34 -29.57
N GLY A 216 -1.58 -34.69 -29.19
CA GLY A 216 -0.98 -33.52 -29.82
C GLY A 216 -0.67 -33.59 -31.32
N SER A 217 -0.89 -32.44 -31.98
CA SER A 217 -0.14 -31.91 -33.16
C SER A 217 -0.95 -30.91 -34.02
N GLY A 218 -2.16 -30.50 -33.63
CA GLY A 218 -2.94 -29.52 -34.40
C GLY A 218 -2.91 -28.13 -33.76
N GLY A 219 -2.28 -27.15 -34.42
CA GLY A 219 -2.29 -25.75 -34.03
C GLY A 219 -3.71 -25.22 -33.79
N ARG A 220 -3.86 -24.45 -32.72
CA ARG A 220 -5.12 -23.85 -32.28
C ARG A 220 -5.51 -22.75 -33.27
N SER A 221 -6.48 -22.98 -34.15
CA SER A 221 -7.11 -21.90 -34.91
C SER A 221 -7.93 -21.00 -33.97
N PRO A 222 -7.78 -19.67 -34.04
CA PRO A 222 -8.65 -18.75 -33.31
C PRO A 222 -10.09 -18.89 -33.81
N ALA A 223 -11.03 -18.89 -32.87
CA ALA A 223 -12.44 -19.13 -33.13
C ALA A 223 -13.04 -18.10 -34.11
N GLY A 224 -13.84 -18.62 -35.04
CA GLY A 224 -14.41 -17.95 -36.20
C GLY A 224 -15.11 -16.63 -35.94
N GLY A 225 -14.67 -15.61 -36.69
CA GLY A 225 -15.53 -14.56 -37.21
C GLY A 225 -15.84 -14.87 -38.68
N GLU A 226 -17.11 -14.98 -39.03
CA GLU A 226 -17.55 -15.08 -40.42
C GLU A 226 -17.09 -13.85 -41.22
N ARG A 227 -16.18 -14.03 -42.18
CA ARG A 227 -16.01 -13.10 -43.32
C ARG A 227 -15.68 -13.85 -44.61
N SER A 228 -16.30 -13.30 -45.65
CA SER A 228 -16.44 -13.71 -47.04
C SER A 228 -15.13 -13.90 -47.81
N ASP A 229 -15.20 -14.84 -48.76
CA ASP A 229 -14.31 -15.10 -49.89
C ASP A 229 -13.59 -13.86 -50.44
N GLN A 230 -12.24 -13.84 -50.38
CA GLN A 230 -11.38 -13.24 -51.40
C GLN A 230 -10.07 -14.04 -51.55
N THR A 231 -9.83 -14.46 -52.79
CA THR A 231 -8.64 -15.15 -53.33
C THR A 231 -7.37 -14.29 -53.23
N PRO A 232 -6.17 -14.86 -52.99
CA PRO A 232 -4.93 -14.08 -52.90
C PRO A 232 -4.30 -13.85 -54.28
N GLU A 233 -3.84 -12.60 -54.50
CA GLU A 233 -3.03 -12.16 -55.64
C GLU A 233 -1.55 -12.01 -55.22
N ALA A 234 -0.66 -12.18 -56.20
CA ALA A 234 0.73 -12.61 -56.09
C ALA A 234 1.75 -11.62 -55.48
N GLU A 235 2.83 -12.19 -54.92
CA GLU A 235 4.09 -11.52 -54.54
C GLU A 235 4.83 -10.88 -55.74
N PRO A 236 5.53 -9.76 -55.53
CA PRO A 236 6.67 -9.35 -56.34
C PRO A 236 8.02 -9.51 -55.60
N PRO A 237 9.15 -9.56 -56.34
CA PRO A 237 10.40 -10.16 -55.88
C PRO A 237 11.35 -9.20 -55.14
N ALA A 238 12.29 -9.85 -54.44
CA ALA A 238 13.36 -9.29 -53.62
C ALA A 238 14.25 -8.26 -54.34
N ALA A 239 14.65 -7.23 -53.58
CA ALA A 239 15.71 -6.29 -53.93
C ALA A 239 16.92 -6.46 -53.01
N ASP A 240 18.10 -6.39 -53.62
CA ASP A 240 19.43 -6.59 -53.05
C ASP A 240 19.76 -5.66 -51.86
N ALA A 241 20.35 -6.26 -50.81
CA ALA A 241 20.87 -5.56 -49.64
C ALA A 241 22.33 -5.12 -49.85
N MET A 242 22.58 -3.82 -49.68
CA MET A 242 23.92 -3.24 -49.51
C MET A 242 24.39 -3.36 -48.04
N PRO A 243 25.71 -3.36 -47.77
CA PRO A 243 26.25 -3.57 -46.44
C PRO A 243 26.05 -2.34 -45.53
N GLU A 244 25.46 -2.55 -44.36
CA GLU A 244 25.33 -1.56 -43.29
C GLU A 244 26.72 -1.19 -42.72
N ALA A 245 26.97 0.12 -42.59
CA ALA A 245 28.10 0.65 -41.87
C ALA A 245 27.83 0.62 -40.36
N SER A 246 28.80 0.11 -39.59
CA SER A 246 28.72 0.08 -38.12
C SER A 246 28.48 1.49 -37.53
N PRO A 247 27.52 1.66 -36.61
CA PRO A 247 27.30 2.93 -35.95
C PRO A 247 28.50 3.29 -35.06
N ALA A 248 28.84 4.57 -35.03
CA ALA A 248 29.83 5.10 -34.08
C ALA A 248 29.37 4.83 -32.63
N PRO A 249 30.29 4.53 -31.70
CA PRO A 249 29.94 4.27 -30.30
C PRO A 249 29.23 5.48 -29.69
N SER A 250 28.18 5.20 -28.90
CA SER A 250 27.42 6.22 -28.20
C SER A 250 28.24 6.82 -27.05
N GLY A 251 27.92 8.05 -26.62
CA GLY A 251 28.62 8.70 -25.50
C GLY A 251 28.62 7.87 -24.20
N ASP A 252 27.58 7.07 -23.99
CA ASP A 252 27.45 6.19 -22.82
C ASP A 252 28.47 5.04 -22.83
N ASP A 253 28.87 4.56 -24.01
CA ASP A 253 29.88 3.51 -24.15
C ASP A 253 31.29 4.03 -23.82
N THR A 254 31.57 5.30 -24.16
CA THR A 254 32.86 5.95 -23.83
C THR A 254 33.02 6.17 -22.33
N ASP A 255 31.94 6.49 -21.64
CA ASP A 255 31.93 6.71 -20.19
C ASP A 255 32.12 5.41 -19.41
N ALA A 256 31.46 4.33 -19.83
CA ALA A 256 31.63 3.03 -19.22
C ALA A 256 33.07 2.52 -19.37
N ALA A 257 33.70 2.74 -20.53
CA ALA A 257 35.08 2.39 -20.79
C ALA A 257 36.07 3.20 -19.92
N LEU A 258 35.90 4.52 -19.85
CA LEU A 258 36.72 5.39 -19.01
C LEU A 258 36.58 5.05 -17.52
N ARG A 259 35.35 4.79 -17.05
CA ARG A 259 35.10 4.39 -15.65
C ARG A 259 35.76 3.06 -15.32
N ALA A 260 35.72 2.10 -16.24
CA ALA A 260 36.39 0.82 -16.09
C ALA A 260 37.92 0.96 -16.06
N GLU A 261 38.50 1.86 -16.87
CA GLU A 261 39.93 2.20 -16.83
C GLU A 261 40.32 2.82 -15.47
N LEU A 262 39.61 3.86 -15.04
CA LEU A 262 39.90 4.58 -13.79
C LEU A 262 39.73 3.67 -12.55
N MET A 263 38.79 2.72 -12.59
CA MET A 263 38.62 1.73 -11.52
C MET A 263 39.82 0.78 -11.37
N ARG A 264 40.73 0.67 -12.34
CA ARG A 264 41.96 -0.12 -12.20
C ARG A 264 43.06 0.61 -11.42
N LEU A 265 43.01 1.94 -11.35
CA LEU A 265 44.00 2.76 -10.65
C LEU A 265 43.89 2.68 -9.12
N ARG A 266 44.99 2.87 -8.41
CA ARG A 266 44.99 2.97 -6.94
C ARG A 266 44.50 4.36 -6.51
N VAL A 267 44.00 4.47 -5.27
CA VAL A 267 43.49 5.75 -4.74
C VAL A 267 44.49 6.92 -4.84
N PRO A 268 45.80 6.75 -4.53
CA PRO A 268 46.77 7.83 -4.70
C PRO A 268 46.93 8.31 -6.16
N GLU A 269 46.82 7.40 -7.12
CA GLU A 269 46.92 7.72 -8.56
C GLU A 269 45.68 8.50 -9.02
N LEU A 270 44.49 8.09 -8.57
CA LEU A 270 43.25 8.82 -8.84
C LEU A 270 43.25 10.21 -8.20
N GLN A 271 43.76 10.35 -6.98
CA GLN A 271 43.93 11.65 -6.34
C GLN A 271 44.92 12.55 -7.10
N ARG A 272 46.01 11.98 -7.64
CA ARG A 272 46.96 12.71 -8.49
C ARG A 272 46.30 13.16 -9.78
N ARG A 273 45.62 12.26 -10.51
CA ARG A 273 44.90 12.55 -11.76
C ARG A 273 43.81 13.62 -11.57
N ALA A 274 43.08 13.57 -10.45
CA ALA A 274 42.10 14.59 -10.09
C ALA A 274 42.76 15.97 -9.84
N ARG A 275 43.90 16.04 -9.14
CA ARG A 275 44.62 17.31 -8.90
C ARG A 275 45.25 17.88 -10.16
N GLU A 276 45.77 17.04 -11.05
CA GLU A 276 46.30 17.43 -12.37
C GLU A 276 45.22 18.11 -13.22
N ARG A 277 43.95 17.74 -13.01
CA ARG A 277 42.75 18.34 -13.62
C ARG A 277 42.16 19.50 -12.81
N GLY A 278 42.85 19.99 -11.78
CA GLY A 278 42.37 21.12 -10.95
C GLY A 278 41.29 20.77 -9.91
N LEU A 279 40.89 19.50 -9.80
CA LEU A 279 39.88 19.04 -8.85
C LEU A 279 40.46 18.93 -7.44
N LYS A 280 39.63 19.13 -6.40
CA LYS A 280 40.04 19.08 -4.98
C LYS A 280 39.54 17.78 -4.29
N PRO A 281 40.25 16.65 -4.43
CA PRO A 281 39.71 15.32 -4.08
C PRO A 281 39.53 15.03 -2.58
N GLY A 282 40.08 15.84 -1.67
CA GLY A 282 39.96 15.62 -0.22
C GLY A 282 40.20 14.18 0.25
N ARG A 283 39.36 13.70 1.18
CA ARG A 283 39.29 12.29 1.62
C ARG A 283 38.24 11.48 0.85
N ALA A 284 38.06 11.75 -0.46
CA ALA A 284 37.10 11.03 -1.29
C ALA A 284 37.47 9.55 -1.43
N ARG A 285 36.46 8.68 -1.43
CA ARG A 285 36.60 7.25 -1.69
C ARG A 285 36.94 7.01 -3.16
N LYS A 286 37.51 5.84 -3.48
CA LYS A 286 37.92 5.46 -4.84
C LYS A 286 36.84 5.73 -5.90
N SER A 287 35.61 5.27 -5.67
CA SER A 287 34.50 5.47 -6.62
C SER A 287 34.15 6.96 -6.81
N GLN A 288 34.24 7.77 -5.75
CA GLN A 288 33.97 9.21 -5.82
C GLN A 288 35.06 9.94 -6.62
N LEU A 289 36.32 9.51 -6.51
CA LEU A 289 37.42 10.03 -7.32
C LEU A 289 37.23 9.69 -8.80
N VAL A 290 36.80 8.45 -9.09
CA VAL A 290 36.48 8.02 -10.47
C VAL A 290 35.35 8.86 -11.05
N ASP A 291 34.25 9.01 -10.32
CA ASP A 291 33.08 9.76 -10.79
C ASP A 291 33.39 11.24 -11.01
N MET A 292 34.22 11.83 -10.16
CA MET A 292 34.68 13.21 -10.29
C MET A 292 35.58 13.43 -11.52
N ILE A 293 36.46 12.48 -11.86
CA ILE A 293 37.29 12.55 -13.07
C ILE A 293 36.43 12.33 -14.33
N VAL A 294 35.47 11.40 -14.30
CA VAL A 294 34.55 11.16 -15.43
C VAL A 294 33.66 12.38 -15.69
N ALA A 295 33.16 13.04 -14.63
CA ALA A 295 32.37 14.27 -14.77
C ALA A 295 33.19 15.43 -15.37
N ASP A 296 34.43 15.59 -14.91
CA ASP A 296 35.39 16.57 -15.47
C ASP A 296 35.69 16.30 -16.96
N GLU A 297 35.88 15.03 -17.35
CA GLU A 297 36.11 14.63 -18.75
C GLU A 297 34.94 14.97 -19.67
N ARG A 298 33.71 15.05 -19.13
CA ARG A 298 32.51 15.48 -19.86
C ARG A 298 32.37 17.00 -19.96
N GLY A 299 33.17 17.78 -19.23
CA GLY A 299 33.00 19.21 -19.08
C GLY A 299 31.81 19.60 -18.19
N ASP A 300 31.33 18.70 -17.33
CA ASP A 300 30.31 19.01 -16.32
C ASP A 300 30.96 19.75 -15.13
N ASP A 301 31.44 20.98 -15.35
CA ASP A 301 32.03 21.80 -14.28
C ASP A 301 30.92 22.40 -13.38
N SER A 302 30.80 21.88 -12.16
CA SER A 302 29.86 22.36 -11.14
C SER A 302 30.49 23.38 -10.17
N GLY A 303 31.51 24.12 -10.60
CA GLY A 303 32.42 24.87 -9.72
C GLY A 303 32.32 26.40 -9.70
N ASP A 304 31.53 27.06 -10.55
CA ASP A 304 31.48 28.52 -10.61
C ASP A 304 30.14 29.08 -10.08
N THR A 305 30.15 29.58 -8.85
CA THR A 305 29.05 30.36 -8.24
C THR A 305 29.08 31.81 -8.70
N THR A 306 28.98 32.01 -10.01
CA THR A 306 28.54 33.27 -10.62
C THR A 306 27.08 33.06 -11.01
N PRO A 307 26.12 33.94 -10.64
CA PRO A 307 24.72 33.71 -10.96
C PRO A 307 24.58 33.61 -12.48
N ALA A 308 24.23 32.42 -12.96
CA ALA A 308 23.95 32.19 -14.36
C ALA A 308 22.81 33.14 -14.77
N PRO A 309 22.89 33.76 -15.96
CA PRO A 309 21.79 34.56 -16.48
C PRO A 309 20.51 33.71 -16.46
N GLU A 310 19.45 34.31 -15.93
CA GLU A 310 18.09 33.78 -15.88
C GLU A 310 17.79 32.99 -17.15
N ALA A 311 17.65 31.67 -17.01
CA ALA A 311 17.34 30.80 -18.13
C ALA A 311 16.07 31.34 -18.80
N PRO A 312 16.05 31.49 -20.14
CA PRO A 312 14.87 32.02 -20.82
C PRO A 312 13.66 31.17 -20.42
N ALA A 313 12.62 31.86 -19.95
CA ALA A 313 11.37 31.23 -19.57
C ALA A 313 10.96 30.22 -20.67
N PRO A 314 10.61 28.97 -20.31
CA PRO A 314 10.25 27.97 -21.29
C PRO A 314 9.15 28.54 -22.20
N ALA A 315 9.34 28.38 -23.51
CA ALA A 315 8.38 28.84 -24.50
C ALA A 315 6.98 28.36 -24.11
N ALA A 316 6.02 29.29 -24.08
CA ALA A 316 4.65 29.00 -23.68
C ALA A 316 4.13 27.77 -24.46
N PRO A 317 3.66 26.72 -23.77
CA PRO A 317 3.26 25.49 -24.43
C PRO A 317 2.15 25.78 -25.44
N SER A 318 2.30 25.19 -26.64
CA SER A 318 1.25 25.17 -27.66
C SER A 318 -0.04 24.66 -27.02
N ARG A 319 -1.11 25.47 -27.06
CA ARG A 319 -2.43 25.15 -26.50
C ARG A 319 -2.95 23.83 -27.09
N THR A 320 -2.77 22.74 -26.36
CA THR A 320 -3.45 21.47 -26.59
C THR A 320 -4.95 21.63 -26.35
N THR A 321 -5.75 20.78 -26.98
CA THR A 321 -7.22 20.82 -27.03
C THR A 321 -7.93 20.45 -25.72
N GLY A 322 -7.23 20.43 -24.57
CA GLY A 322 -7.75 20.11 -23.25
C GLY A 322 -6.64 19.70 -22.27
N PRO A 323 -6.94 19.59 -20.96
CA PRO A 323 -5.99 19.06 -19.98
C PRO A 323 -5.69 17.58 -20.25
N LEU A 324 -4.45 17.14 -20.00
CA LEU A 324 -4.08 15.74 -20.07
C LEU A 324 -4.77 14.93 -18.97
N VAL A 325 -5.05 13.65 -19.22
CA VAL A 325 -5.69 12.72 -18.27
C VAL A 325 -4.93 11.40 -18.20
N GLY A 326 -5.21 10.57 -17.20
CA GLY A 326 -4.66 9.21 -17.09
C GLY A 326 -3.12 9.17 -17.05
N ASP A 327 -2.51 8.27 -17.81
CA ASP A 327 -1.05 8.13 -17.86
C ASP A 327 -0.37 9.39 -18.41
N ALA A 328 -0.99 10.10 -19.37
CA ALA A 328 -0.44 11.34 -19.90
C ALA A 328 -0.40 12.47 -18.85
N ALA A 329 -1.41 12.55 -17.97
CA ALA A 329 -1.37 13.45 -16.82
C ALA A 329 -0.24 13.07 -15.85
N ARG A 330 -0.05 11.77 -15.60
CA ARG A 330 1.02 11.25 -14.73
C ARG A 330 2.41 11.55 -15.28
N ASP A 331 2.56 11.46 -16.60
CA ASP A 331 3.81 11.75 -17.29
C ASP A 331 4.13 13.25 -17.37
N ALA A 332 3.14 14.12 -17.12
CA ALA A 332 3.35 15.55 -17.02
C ALA A 332 4.15 15.97 -15.78
N ALA A 333 4.29 15.11 -14.77
CA ALA A 333 5.15 15.32 -13.60
C ALA A 333 6.58 14.79 -13.86
N PRO A 334 7.60 15.65 -14.06
CA PRO A 334 8.94 15.23 -14.48
C PRO A 334 9.66 14.37 -13.44
N VAL A 335 9.37 14.58 -12.15
CA VAL A 335 10.00 13.84 -11.06
C VAL A 335 9.04 12.78 -10.54
N SER A 336 9.58 11.59 -10.33
CA SER A 336 8.87 10.41 -9.83
C SER A 336 9.73 9.68 -8.81
N ILE A 337 9.10 9.03 -7.84
CA ILE A 337 9.81 8.11 -6.94
C ILE A 337 10.29 6.85 -7.69
N ALA A 338 9.57 6.39 -8.72
CA ALA A 338 9.87 5.18 -9.47
C ALA A 338 10.79 5.42 -10.67
N ARG A 339 10.63 6.55 -11.38
CA ARG A 339 11.48 6.91 -12.53
C ARG A 339 12.84 7.39 -12.01
N GLY A 340 13.80 6.48 -11.98
CA GLY A 340 15.15 6.70 -11.43
C GLY A 340 15.90 7.86 -12.10
N ARG A 341 16.69 8.57 -11.28
CA ARG A 341 17.81 9.50 -11.57
C ARG A 341 17.84 10.22 -12.94
N ALA A 342 16.72 10.75 -13.44
CA ALA A 342 16.78 11.78 -14.48
C ALA A 342 17.63 12.98 -13.97
N ARG A 343 18.28 13.73 -14.87
CA ARG A 343 19.07 14.93 -14.54
C ARG A 343 18.20 15.87 -13.68
N GLY A 344 18.70 16.27 -12.50
CA GLY A 344 17.93 17.03 -11.49
C GLY A 344 17.18 16.17 -10.44
N GLY A 345 17.39 14.85 -10.42
CA GLY A 345 16.63 13.91 -9.60
C GLY A 345 16.69 14.10 -8.08
N LEU A 346 15.78 13.39 -7.40
CA LEU A 346 15.60 13.42 -5.95
C LEU A 346 16.88 13.09 -5.18
N THR A 347 17.22 13.91 -4.19
CA THR A 347 18.24 13.56 -3.18
C THR A 347 17.76 12.36 -2.35
N ARG A 348 18.66 11.73 -1.60
CA ARG A 348 18.27 10.63 -0.70
C ARG A 348 17.25 11.08 0.35
N ALA A 349 17.41 12.30 0.87
CA ALA A 349 16.51 12.86 1.88
C ALA A 349 15.12 13.15 1.29
N GLU A 350 15.06 13.79 0.12
CA GLU A 350 13.81 14.05 -0.62
C GLU A 350 13.08 12.75 -0.97
N ARG A 351 13.80 11.77 -1.54
CA ARG A 351 13.23 10.46 -1.86
C ARG A 351 12.68 9.76 -0.62
N GLN A 352 13.42 9.78 0.49
CA GLN A 352 12.94 9.19 1.73
C GLN A 352 11.72 9.93 2.26
N ALA A 353 11.68 11.27 2.16
CA ALA A 353 10.52 12.06 2.57
C ALA A 353 9.27 11.70 1.76
N LEU A 354 9.38 11.54 0.43
CA LEU A 354 8.26 11.08 -0.41
C LEU A 354 7.83 9.65 -0.09
N VAL A 355 8.78 8.75 0.16
CA VAL A 355 8.48 7.36 0.57
C VAL A 355 7.74 7.34 1.91
N ASP A 356 8.18 8.17 2.87
CA ASP A 356 7.53 8.30 4.17
C ASP A 356 6.13 8.91 4.02
N TYR A 357 5.98 9.95 3.17
CA TYR A 357 4.70 10.60 2.85
C TYR A 357 3.67 9.60 2.34
N ARG A 358 4.05 8.82 1.31
CA ARG A 358 3.23 7.74 0.75
C ARG A 358 2.90 6.63 1.77
N GLY A 359 3.70 6.49 2.82
CA GLY A 359 3.42 5.61 3.95
C GLY A 359 2.36 6.20 4.87
N SER A 360 2.72 6.51 6.12
CA SER A 360 1.81 7.10 7.10
C SER A 360 2.03 8.59 7.37
N LEU A 361 3.12 9.18 6.86
CA LEU A 361 3.46 10.57 7.15
C LEU A 361 2.39 11.55 6.61
N TYR A 362 1.64 11.20 5.56
CA TYR A 362 0.57 12.07 5.05
C TYR A 362 -0.47 12.43 6.11
N LEU A 363 -0.76 11.53 7.08
CA LEU A 363 -1.73 11.78 8.15
C LEU A 363 -1.26 12.92 9.06
N SER A 364 -0.07 12.75 9.65
CA SER A 364 0.51 13.72 10.58
C SER A 364 0.89 15.03 9.89
N ALA A 365 1.53 14.97 8.71
CA ALA A 365 1.92 16.16 7.97
C ALA A 365 0.70 16.99 7.56
N ASN A 366 -0.30 16.40 6.91
CA ASN A 366 -1.46 17.16 6.45
C ASN A 366 -2.32 17.65 7.63
N GLY A 367 -2.41 16.88 8.72
CA GLY A 367 -3.11 17.28 9.94
C GLY A 367 -2.51 18.56 10.55
N VAL A 368 -1.20 18.55 10.80
CA VAL A 368 -0.47 19.72 11.34
C VAL A 368 -0.57 20.91 10.40
N LEU A 369 -0.37 20.70 9.10
CA LEU A 369 -0.42 21.77 8.11
C LEU A 369 -1.81 22.43 8.03
N ARG A 370 -2.90 21.67 8.10
CA ARG A 370 -4.25 22.26 8.08
C ARG A 370 -4.54 23.06 9.35
N GLN A 371 -4.14 22.55 10.51
CA GLN A 371 -4.35 23.26 11.79
C GLN A 371 -3.48 24.51 11.91
N GLY A 372 -2.24 24.45 11.40
CA GLY A 372 -1.29 25.57 11.41
C GLY A 372 -1.39 26.51 10.22
N ALA A 373 -2.46 26.47 9.42
CA ALA A 373 -2.62 27.28 8.21
C ALA A 373 -1.41 27.22 7.25
N GLY A 374 -0.82 26.03 7.12
CA GLY A 374 0.35 25.73 6.29
C GLY A 374 1.66 25.79 7.06
N GLN A 375 1.65 26.15 8.34
CA GLN A 375 2.83 26.18 9.20
C GLN A 375 2.92 24.94 10.08
N VAL A 376 4.15 24.55 10.39
CA VAL A 376 4.46 23.52 11.38
C VAL A 376 4.88 24.25 12.65
N PRO A 377 4.33 23.91 13.84
CA PRO A 377 4.74 24.57 15.08
C PRO A 377 6.25 24.43 15.31
N ASP A 378 6.90 25.54 15.68
CA ASP A 378 8.32 25.55 16.00
C ASP A 378 8.56 25.02 17.42
N SER A 379 8.45 23.70 17.57
CA SER A 379 8.71 23.00 18.83
C SER A 379 9.65 21.81 18.63
N PRO A 380 10.39 21.42 19.69
CA PRO A 380 11.23 20.24 19.67
C PRO A 380 10.56 18.97 19.12
N GLU A 381 9.27 18.80 19.43
CA GLU A 381 8.44 17.64 19.06
C GLU A 381 8.22 17.56 17.55
N TYR A 382 8.02 18.71 16.88
CA TYR A 382 7.75 18.77 15.44
C TYR A 382 9.01 18.85 14.57
N ARG A 383 10.21 18.97 15.13
CA ARG A 383 11.46 19.13 14.35
C ARG A 383 11.68 18.01 13.32
N THR A 384 11.34 16.77 13.66
CA THR A 384 11.47 15.65 12.71
C THR A 384 10.43 15.75 11.60
N LEU A 385 9.17 16.04 11.93
CA LEU A 385 8.10 16.25 10.95
C LEU A 385 8.42 17.42 10.00
N ALA A 386 8.88 18.55 10.55
CA ALA A 386 9.27 19.74 9.78
C ALA A 386 10.34 19.41 8.73
N ARG A 387 11.39 18.66 9.09
CA ARG A 387 12.42 18.22 8.13
C ARG A 387 11.87 17.31 7.02
N ARG A 388 10.87 16.47 7.33
CA ARG A 388 10.22 15.60 6.33
C ARG A 388 9.33 16.40 5.38
N ILE A 389 8.61 17.40 5.91
CA ILE A 389 7.81 18.35 5.12
C ILE A 389 8.74 19.16 4.20
N GLU A 390 9.85 19.69 4.71
CA GLU A 390 10.86 20.40 3.90
C GLU A 390 11.42 19.52 2.77
N GLY A 391 11.75 18.26 3.06
CA GLY A 391 12.20 17.31 2.04
C GLY A 391 11.13 16.98 0.99
N THR A 392 9.86 17.01 1.37
CA THR A 392 8.72 16.81 0.46
C THR A 392 8.50 18.04 -0.41
N ASP A 393 8.54 19.25 0.16
CA ASP A 393 8.45 20.51 -0.57
C ASP A 393 9.58 20.64 -1.60
N ALA A 394 10.82 20.36 -1.19
CA ALA A 394 11.99 20.42 -2.07
C ALA A 394 11.88 19.44 -3.25
N ALA A 395 11.26 18.27 -3.03
CA ALA A 395 11.01 17.30 -4.08
C ALA A 395 9.94 17.78 -5.07
N ILE A 396 8.82 18.30 -4.55
CA ILE A 396 7.70 18.82 -5.36
C ILE A 396 8.13 20.05 -6.18
N ALA A 397 8.93 20.95 -5.58
CA ALA A 397 9.43 22.15 -6.26
C ALA A 397 10.30 21.84 -7.50
N LYS A 398 10.96 20.68 -7.54
CA LYS A 398 11.74 20.22 -8.70
C LYS A 398 10.88 19.65 -9.84
N SER A 399 9.57 19.54 -9.62
CA SER A 399 8.65 18.85 -10.50
C SER A 399 7.47 19.76 -10.91
N PRO A 400 7.71 20.92 -11.53
CA PRO A 400 6.60 21.67 -12.14
C PRO A 400 5.98 20.83 -13.25
N LEU A 401 4.65 20.78 -13.29
CA LEU A 401 3.92 20.05 -14.34
C LEU A 401 4.22 20.64 -15.72
N THR A 402 4.46 19.79 -16.72
CA THR A 402 4.85 20.22 -18.08
C THR A 402 3.68 20.60 -18.97
N ALA A 403 2.45 20.28 -18.56
CA ALA A 403 1.22 20.57 -19.27
C ALA A 403 0.06 20.73 -18.28
N ASP A 404 -1.05 21.30 -18.75
CA ASP A 404 -2.30 21.28 -18.00
C ASP A 404 -2.76 19.82 -17.84
N VAL A 405 -3.19 19.45 -16.65
CA VAL A 405 -3.68 18.09 -16.34
C VAL A 405 -5.03 18.14 -15.64
N GLU A 406 -5.81 17.07 -15.78
CA GLU A 406 -7.01 16.81 -14.98
C GLU A 406 -6.74 15.54 -14.16
N VAL A 407 -6.81 15.69 -12.85
CA VAL A 407 -6.61 14.63 -11.84
C VAL A 407 -7.88 14.47 -11.03
N ALA A 408 -8.04 13.34 -10.35
CA ALA A 408 -9.19 13.02 -9.52
C ALA A 408 -8.81 12.94 -8.04
N ARG A 409 -9.74 13.27 -7.14
CA ARG A 409 -9.58 13.11 -5.70
C ARG A 409 -10.90 12.68 -5.05
N GLY A 410 -10.87 11.62 -4.27
CA GLY A 410 -11.99 11.25 -3.41
C GLY A 410 -11.93 12.01 -2.10
N VAL A 411 -13.05 12.58 -1.68
CA VAL A 411 -13.22 13.24 -0.38
C VAL A 411 -14.20 12.41 0.43
N LYS A 412 -13.73 11.85 1.54
CA LYS A 412 -14.52 10.98 2.42
C LYS A 412 -15.71 11.72 3.04
N THR A 413 -15.50 12.96 3.45
CA THR A 413 -16.51 13.79 4.12
C THR A 413 -16.42 15.21 3.58
N GLY A 414 -17.36 15.61 2.72
CA GLY A 414 -17.35 16.94 2.12
C GLY A 414 -17.43 18.08 3.14
N ARG A 415 -18.15 17.90 4.25
CA ARG A 415 -18.18 18.86 5.37
C ARG A 415 -16.82 19.13 5.99
N ALA A 416 -15.87 18.18 5.93
CA ALA A 416 -14.53 18.42 6.45
C ALA A 416 -13.75 19.45 5.61
N VAL A 417 -14.15 19.66 4.35
CA VAL A 417 -13.54 20.63 3.43
C VAL A 417 -14.36 21.91 3.39
N PHE A 418 -15.69 21.80 3.27
CA PHE A 418 -16.58 22.93 2.98
C PHE A 418 -17.42 23.40 4.19
N GLY A 419 -17.30 22.75 5.35
CA GLY A 419 -18.10 23.07 6.54
C GLY A 419 -19.59 23.02 6.26
N ASP A 420 -20.32 24.03 6.72
CA ASP A 420 -21.77 24.16 6.53
C ASP A 420 -22.16 24.44 5.07
N ALA A 421 -21.26 25.00 4.25
CA ALA A 421 -21.52 25.23 2.83
C ALA A 421 -21.72 23.93 2.05
N TRP A 422 -21.30 22.79 2.60
CA TRP A 422 -21.50 21.47 2.02
C TRP A 422 -22.97 21.15 1.71
N ASP A 423 -23.94 21.70 2.43
CA ASP A 423 -25.35 21.40 2.15
C ASP A 423 -25.95 22.22 1.00
N GLY A 424 -25.23 23.25 0.52
CA GLY A 424 -25.66 24.14 -0.56
C GLY A 424 -25.01 23.81 -1.91
N ASP A 425 -25.22 24.67 -2.91
CA ASP A 425 -24.45 24.68 -4.16
C ASP A 425 -23.06 25.29 -3.90
N LEU A 426 -22.00 24.54 -4.23
CA LEU A 426 -20.62 24.95 -4.04
C LEU A 426 -20.04 25.67 -5.26
N THR A 427 -20.79 25.84 -6.35
CA THR A 427 -20.29 26.52 -7.56
C THR A 427 -19.76 27.92 -7.23
N GLY A 428 -18.50 28.18 -7.60
CA GLY A 428 -17.80 29.42 -7.30
C GLY A 428 -17.17 29.49 -5.91
N ALA A 429 -17.35 28.48 -5.05
CA ALA A 429 -16.66 28.41 -3.77
C ALA A 429 -15.13 28.31 -3.99
N GLU A 430 -14.39 29.18 -3.29
CA GLU A 430 -12.93 29.20 -3.31
C GLU A 430 -12.39 28.88 -1.90
N TRP A 431 -11.30 28.13 -1.84
CA TRP A 431 -10.60 27.85 -0.58
C TRP A 431 -9.10 27.67 -0.81
N VAL A 432 -8.33 27.76 0.27
CA VAL A 432 -6.89 27.44 0.28
C VAL A 432 -6.70 26.09 0.95
N GLU A 433 -6.06 25.14 0.25
CA GLU A 433 -5.63 23.87 0.86
C GLU A 433 -4.22 24.06 1.41
N HIS A 434 -4.15 24.19 2.74
CA HIS A 434 -2.91 24.42 3.47
C HIS A 434 -1.98 23.20 3.53
N ALA A 435 -2.50 22.00 3.31
CA ALA A 435 -1.73 20.76 3.25
C ALA A 435 -1.45 20.33 1.80
N TYR A 436 -0.74 19.23 1.60
CA TYR A 436 -0.55 18.67 0.27
C TYR A 436 -1.85 18.05 -0.27
N VAL A 437 -1.96 18.01 -1.60
CA VAL A 437 -3.14 17.45 -2.28
C VAL A 437 -2.76 16.15 -2.98
N SER A 438 -3.02 15.03 -2.31
CA SER A 438 -2.96 13.71 -2.95
C SER A 438 -4.07 13.59 -4.00
N THR A 439 -3.68 13.33 -5.25
CA THR A 439 -4.60 13.16 -6.37
C THR A 439 -4.23 11.93 -7.15
N SER A 440 -5.19 11.34 -7.87
CA SER A 440 -4.98 10.19 -8.72
C SER A 440 -5.29 10.56 -10.17
N THR A 441 -4.53 10.06 -11.13
CA THR A 441 -4.93 10.15 -12.54
C THR A 441 -6.00 9.11 -12.91
N SER A 442 -6.38 8.24 -11.98
CA SER A 442 -7.46 7.25 -12.08
C SER A 442 -8.72 7.75 -11.35
N GLU A 443 -9.77 8.06 -12.11
CA GLU A 443 -11.09 8.40 -11.57
C GLU A 443 -11.67 7.30 -10.68
N LYS A 444 -11.37 6.03 -11.01
CA LYS A 444 -11.83 4.87 -10.26
C LYS A 444 -11.26 4.85 -8.85
N THR A 445 -9.96 5.12 -8.73
CA THR A 445 -9.26 5.19 -7.44
C THR A 445 -9.88 6.30 -6.58
N ALA A 446 -10.11 7.49 -7.15
CA ALA A 446 -10.80 8.57 -6.45
C ALA A 446 -12.23 8.21 -6.01
N GLY A 447 -12.98 7.47 -6.85
CA GLY A 447 -14.31 6.98 -6.52
C GLY A 447 -14.31 6.06 -5.29
N GLN A 448 -13.36 5.11 -5.21
CA GLN A 448 -13.23 4.23 -4.05
C GLN A 448 -13.06 5.02 -2.74
N PHE A 449 -12.23 6.06 -2.74
CA PHE A 449 -12.04 6.92 -1.55
C PHE A 449 -13.29 7.73 -1.19
N ALA A 450 -14.06 8.18 -2.18
CA ALA A 450 -15.35 8.84 -1.93
C ALA A 450 -16.36 7.86 -1.32
N ASP A 451 -16.38 6.61 -1.80
CA ASP A 451 -17.31 5.55 -1.38
C ASP A 451 -16.96 4.96 0.00
N PHE A 452 -15.68 5.02 0.42
CA PHE A 452 -15.26 4.63 1.78
C PHE A 452 -15.81 5.58 2.86
N GLY A 453 -16.35 6.74 2.49
CA GLY A 453 -17.05 7.63 3.40
C GLY A 453 -18.43 7.09 3.76
N ALA A 454 -18.79 7.13 5.05
CA ALA A 454 -20.20 7.14 5.41
C ALA A 454 -20.89 8.28 4.63
N ARG A 455 -22.17 8.10 4.24
CA ARG A 455 -23.01 9.04 3.48
C ARG A 455 -22.51 10.50 3.57
N GLY A 456 -21.99 11.04 2.46
CA GLY A 456 -21.50 12.43 2.39
C GLY A 456 -20.11 12.64 1.79
N GLY A 457 -19.58 11.65 1.06
CA GLY A 457 -18.37 11.82 0.26
C GLY A 457 -18.59 12.61 -1.04
N ALA A 458 -17.49 13.03 -1.66
CA ALA A 458 -17.47 13.69 -2.97
C ALA A 458 -16.35 13.13 -3.84
N LYS A 459 -16.57 13.12 -5.15
CA LYS A 459 -15.52 12.91 -6.15
C LYS A 459 -15.19 14.24 -6.81
N MET A 460 -13.93 14.66 -6.70
CA MET A 460 -13.43 15.87 -7.32
C MET A 460 -12.66 15.53 -8.60
N ARG A 461 -12.94 16.23 -9.69
CA ARG A 461 -12.06 16.34 -10.86
C ARG A 461 -11.38 17.70 -10.82
N ILE A 462 -10.07 17.71 -10.67
CA ILE A 462 -9.27 18.90 -10.42
C ILE A 462 -8.45 19.21 -11.67
N ARG A 463 -8.69 20.37 -12.28
CA ARG A 463 -7.87 20.92 -13.36
C ARG A 463 -6.69 21.65 -12.76
N VAL A 464 -5.49 21.22 -13.11
CA VAL A 464 -4.23 21.73 -12.60
C VAL A 464 -3.44 22.31 -13.77
N PRO A 465 -3.14 23.62 -13.78
CA PRO A 465 -2.44 24.24 -14.89
C PRO A 465 -0.96 23.82 -14.93
N ALA A 466 -0.38 23.85 -16.13
CA ALA A 466 1.05 23.69 -16.36
C ALA A 466 1.84 24.65 -15.45
N GLY A 467 3.01 24.20 -15.01
CA GLY A 467 3.88 24.93 -14.08
C GLY A 467 3.51 24.76 -12.61
N THR A 468 2.32 24.23 -12.28
CA THR A 468 1.99 23.91 -10.88
C THR A 468 2.96 22.85 -10.35
N PRO A 469 3.62 23.06 -9.20
CA PRO A 469 4.51 22.04 -8.63
C PRO A 469 3.75 20.78 -8.19
N GLY A 470 4.14 19.62 -8.73
CA GLY A 470 3.55 18.31 -8.41
C GLY A 470 4.49 17.14 -8.73
N VAL A 471 4.61 16.18 -7.80
CA VAL A 471 5.49 15.02 -7.94
C VAL A 471 4.69 13.73 -8.10
N GLU A 472 5.20 12.81 -8.92
CA GLU A 472 4.58 11.51 -9.16
C GLU A 472 5.00 10.50 -8.09
N LEU A 473 4.02 9.85 -7.45
CA LEU A 473 4.22 8.93 -6.33
C LEU A 473 3.89 7.46 -6.66
N SER A 474 3.47 7.14 -7.88
CA SER A 474 3.17 5.75 -8.25
C SER A 474 4.46 4.95 -8.45
N GLY A 475 4.43 3.69 -7.99
CA GLY A 475 5.51 2.72 -8.21
C GLY A 475 6.56 2.62 -7.10
N GLY A 476 7.19 1.46 -6.95
CA GLY A 476 8.27 1.21 -5.99
C GLY A 476 7.86 0.63 -4.63
N GLY A 477 6.72 -0.06 -4.53
CA GLY A 477 6.32 -0.83 -3.35
C GLY A 477 5.19 -1.82 -3.67
N ILE A 478 5.14 -2.95 -2.97
CA ILE A 478 4.04 -3.94 -3.08
C ILE A 478 2.73 -3.25 -2.67
N GLY A 479 1.78 -3.10 -3.59
CA GLY A 479 0.50 -2.41 -3.37
C GLY A 479 0.43 -0.94 -3.79
N ALA A 480 1.58 -0.27 -4.01
CA ALA A 480 1.67 1.17 -4.28
C ALA A 480 1.60 1.55 -5.78
N SER A 481 1.45 0.58 -6.68
CA SER A 481 1.35 0.83 -8.13
C SER A 481 -0.08 1.12 -8.61
N SER A 482 -1.10 0.93 -7.76
CA SER A 482 -2.50 1.06 -8.18
C SER A 482 -3.08 2.48 -8.06
N GLU A 483 -2.41 3.39 -7.36
CA GLU A 483 -3.00 4.69 -7.02
C GLU A 483 -2.83 5.76 -8.12
N SER A 484 -1.93 5.56 -9.08
CA SER A 484 -1.62 6.53 -10.15
C SER A 484 -1.49 7.97 -9.62
N GLU A 485 -0.75 8.14 -8.52
CA GLU A 485 -0.79 9.34 -7.69
C GLU A 485 0.12 10.46 -8.22
N ILE A 486 -0.44 11.67 -8.29
CA ILE A 486 0.31 12.94 -8.36
C ILE A 486 0.05 13.70 -7.07
N LEU A 487 1.10 13.97 -6.31
CA LEU A 487 1.06 14.78 -5.11
C LEU A 487 1.33 16.25 -5.47
N LEU A 488 0.31 17.10 -5.33
CA LEU A 488 0.43 18.53 -5.57
C LEU A 488 0.95 19.26 -4.32
N ARG A 489 1.66 20.38 -4.53
CA ARG A 489 2.15 21.21 -3.43
C ARG A 489 1.04 21.68 -2.49
N ARG A 490 1.45 22.04 -1.29
CA ARG A 490 0.62 22.73 -0.30
C ARG A 490 0.41 24.22 -0.64
N GLY A 491 -0.64 24.81 -0.06
CA GLY A 491 -0.98 26.22 -0.18
C GLY A 491 -1.67 26.59 -1.49
N LEU A 492 -2.30 25.63 -2.18
CA LEU A 492 -3.01 25.89 -3.44
C LEU A 492 -4.36 26.55 -3.17
N THR A 493 -4.69 27.58 -3.96
CA THR A 493 -6.07 28.10 -4.03
C THR A 493 -6.86 27.26 -5.03
N MET A 494 -8.01 26.76 -4.61
CA MET A 494 -8.91 25.96 -5.44
C MET A 494 -10.25 26.65 -5.57
N ARG A 495 -10.90 26.48 -6.73
CA ARG A 495 -12.27 26.95 -7.00
C ARG A 495 -13.13 25.83 -7.54
N VAL A 496 -14.35 25.68 -7.02
CA VAL A 496 -15.36 24.82 -7.64
C VAL A 496 -15.92 25.51 -8.89
N VAL A 497 -15.71 24.91 -10.05
CA VAL A 497 -16.19 25.38 -11.35
C VAL A 497 -17.61 24.89 -11.62
N SER A 498 -17.92 23.65 -11.21
CA SER A 498 -19.26 23.10 -11.28
C SER A 498 -19.50 22.06 -10.19
N ASP A 499 -20.75 21.93 -9.79
CA ASP A 499 -21.19 21.06 -8.72
C ASP A 499 -22.47 20.32 -9.14
N SER A 500 -22.51 19.00 -8.95
CA SER A 500 -23.70 18.18 -9.24
C SER A 500 -24.85 18.41 -8.26
N GLY A 501 -24.63 19.18 -7.19
CA GLY A 501 -25.56 19.43 -6.10
C GLY A 501 -25.37 18.48 -4.91
N PRO A 502 -25.96 18.80 -3.75
CA PRO A 502 -25.87 17.97 -2.55
C PRO A 502 -26.51 16.60 -2.78
N GLY A 503 -25.85 15.52 -2.33
CA GLY A 503 -26.36 14.16 -2.46
C GLY A 503 -25.30 13.09 -2.23
N GLU A 504 -25.74 11.83 -2.32
CA GLU A 504 -24.82 10.70 -2.43
C GLU A 504 -24.09 10.78 -3.78
N ASN A 505 -22.77 10.51 -3.79
CA ASN A 505 -21.92 10.56 -4.98
C ASN A 505 -21.80 11.95 -5.62
N ARG A 506 -21.78 13.01 -4.82
CA ARG A 506 -21.59 14.37 -5.32
C ARG A 506 -20.30 14.50 -6.13
N GLU A 507 -20.41 15.05 -7.33
CA GLU A 507 -19.28 15.32 -8.22
C GLU A 507 -18.99 16.82 -8.26
N LEU A 508 -17.71 17.16 -8.06
CA LEU A 508 -17.21 18.52 -8.13
C LEU A 508 -16.17 18.63 -9.23
N VAL A 509 -16.30 19.62 -10.11
CA VAL A 509 -15.20 20.04 -10.98
C VAL A 509 -14.54 21.22 -10.31
N VAL A 510 -13.26 21.07 -10.03
CA VAL A 510 -12.43 22.03 -9.31
C VAL A 510 -11.32 22.49 -10.25
N GLU A 511 -10.88 23.73 -10.13
CA GLU A 511 -9.64 24.20 -10.76
C GLU A 511 -8.70 24.76 -9.72
N VAL A 512 -7.40 24.55 -9.92
CA VAL A 512 -6.37 25.29 -9.19
C VAL A 512 -6.33 26.69 -9.78
N VAL A 513 -6.64 27.68 -8.96
CA VAL A 513 -6.54 29.09 -9.33
C VAL A 513 -5.04 29.41 -9.36
N PRO A 514 -4.46 29.80 -10.52
CA PRO A 514 -3.06 30.20 -10.55
C PRO A 514 -2.83 31.32 -9.55
N ASP A 515 -1.78 31.23 -8.75
CA ASP A 515 -1.33 32.33 -7.91
C ASP A 515 -1.07 33.48 -8.88
N GLY A 516 -2.00 34.44 -8.94
CA GLY A 516 -1.96 35.51 -9.91
C GLY A 516 -0.64 36.24 -9.72
N GLY A 517 0.31 36.00 -10.63
CA GLY A 517 1.54 36.76 -10.69
C GLY A 517 1.11 38.22 -10.65
N ALA A 518 1.59 38.95 -9.65
CA ALA A 518 1.07 40.25 -9.23
C ALA A 518 1.13 41.36 -10.32
N ASP A 519 1.41 41.01 -11.58
CA ASP A 519 1.75 41.92 -12.67
C ASP A 519 0.86 41.86 -13.93
N THR A 520 -0.33 41.22 -13.92
CA THR A 520 -1.24 41.30 -15.09
C THR A 520 -2.64 41.85 -14.79
N VAL A 521 -2.70 43.19 -14.73
CA VAL A 521 -3.72 44.08 -15.33
C VAL A 521 -5.20 43.68 -15.22
N GLY A 522 -5.91 44.41 -14.36
CA GLY A 522 -7.11 45.17 -14.74
C GLY A 522 -8.21 44.43 -15.53
N ARG A 523 -9.03 43.63 -14.85
CA ARG A 523 -10.41 43.37 -15.30
C ARG A 523 -11.42 43.61 -14.19
N ARG A 524 -12.40 44.44 -14.55
CA ARG A 524 -13.51 44.96 -13.74
C ARG A 524 -14.19 43.87 -12.90
N ARG A 525 -14.15 44.01 -11.57
CA ARG A 525 -15.16 43.42 -10.68
C ARG A 525 -16.47 44.18 -10.88
N GLY A 526 -17.39 43.58 -11.63
CA GLY A 526 -18.80 43.94 -11.57
C GLY A 526 -19.40 43.33 -10.30
N ALA A 527 -19.81 44.19 -9.38
CA ALA A 527 -20.54 43.82 -8.19
C ALA A 527 -21.95 43.31 -8.55
N ALA A 528 -22.29 42.11 -8.07
CA ALA A 528 -23.66 41.73 -7.79
C ALA A 528 -23.72 41.37 -6.31
N GLY A 529 -24.36 42.25 -5.54
CA GLY A 529 -24.55 42.10 -4.12
C GLY A 529 -25.71 41.18 -3.77
N VAL A 530 -25.57 40.53 -2.62
CA VAL A 530 -26.64 40.03 -1.76
C VAL A 530 -26.18 40.45 -0.35
N GLY A 531 -26.67 41.56 0.22
CA GLY A 531 -27.95 41.65 0.92
C GLY A 531 -27.83 40.98 2.30
N GLY A 532 -27.26 41.64 3.32
CA GLY A 532 -28.01 42.33 4.40
C GLY A 532 -28.20 41.40 5.61
N SER A 533 -27.70 41.67 6.81
CA SER A 533 -28.33 42.61 7.74
C SER A 533 -27.39 43.06 8.88
N ARG A 534 -27.33 44.38 9.11
CA ARG A 534 -26.95 45.00 10.39
C ARG A 534 -28.22 45.30 11.19
N GLY A 535 -28.13 45.16 12.51
CA GLY A 535 -29.06 45.67 13.53
C GLY A 535 -28.41 45.60 14.92
N PRO A 536 -28.77 46.45 15.89
CA PRO A 536 -27.81 47.37 16.51
C PRO A 536 -27.58 47.20 18.03
N GLY A 537 -26.41 47.71 18.48
CA GLY A 537 -26.19 48.57 19.66
C GLY A 537 -26.76 48.21 21.05
N GLY A 538 -25.85 48.08 22.03
CA GLY A 538 -26.12 48.22 23.46
C GLY A 538 -24.81 48.36 24.26
N ALA A 539 -24.69 49.41 25.06
CA ALA A 539 -23.47 49.95 25.68
C ALA A 539 -23.26 49.53 27.15
N GLY A 540 -22.03 49.76 27.65
CA GLY A 540 -21.59 49.73 29.07
C GLY A 540 -20.17 49.12 29.19
N GLN A 541 -19.05 49.87 29.30
CA GLN A 541 -18.51 50.60 30.48
C GLN A 541 -18.40 49.66 31.71
N ASP A 542 -17.25 49.33 32.32
CA ASP A 542 -16.13 50.14 32.84
C ASP A 542 -14.79 49.34 32.80
N ASP A 543 -13.66 49.94 32.41
CA ASP A 543 -12.56 50.46 33.27
C ASP A 543 -12.06 49.55 34.41
N ASP A 544 -10.83 49.03 34.28
CA ASP A 544 -9.76 49.16 35.30
C ASP A 544 -8.45 48.45 34.90
N GLY A 545 -7.37 49.24 34.81
CA GLY A 545 -6.10 48.93 35.51
C GLY A 545 -5.05 47.98 34.89
N LEU A 546 -4.14 48.55 34.09
CA LEU A 546 -2.70 48.15 33.98
C LEU A 546 -1.99 48.24 35.36
N PRO A 547 -0.76 47.72 35.62
CA PRO A 547 0.40 47.56 34.71
C PRO A 547 1.19 46.22 34.89
N GLY A 548 2.05 45.75 33.98
CA GLY A 548 3.36 46.31 33.57
C GLY A 548 4.51 45.75 34.44
N GLY A 549 5.36 44.89 33.84
CA GLY A 549 6.63 44.43 34.43
C GLY A 549 7.34 43.48 33.43
N ALA A 550 8.24 43.97 32.58
CA ALA A 550 9.66 44.22 32.83
C ALA A 550 10.51 42.93 32.89
N ASN A 551 11.23 42.70 31.78
CA ASN A 551 12.42 41.86 31.65
C ASN A 551 13.48 42.21 32.72
N PRO A 552 14.33 41.24 33.09
CA PRO A 552 15.76 41.53 32.99
C PRO A 552 16.56 40.42 32.31
N ALA A 553 17.59 40.87 31.60
CA ALA A 553 18.62 40.09 30.95
C ALA A 553 19.72 39.64 31.92
N ALA A 554 20.25 38.44 31.64
CA ALA A 554 21.66 38.01 31.63
C ALA A 554 22.60 38.35 32.81
N ALA A 555 23.20 37.30 33.39
CA ALA A 555 24.63 37.24 33.74
C ALA A 555 25.11 35.79 33.74
N GLY A 556 26.37 35.58 33.36
CA GLY A 556 26.94 34.29 32.94
C GLY A 556 27.41 33.37 34.06
N GLY A 557 27.95 32.23 33.64
CA GLY A 557 28.60 31.25 34.49
C GLY A 557 29.18 30.11 33.67
N ASP A 558 30.46 30.20 33.33
CA ASP A 558 31.27 29.13 32.76
C ASP A 558 31.36 27.95 33.74
N GLY A 559 31.32 26.72 33.22
CA GLY A 559 31.54 25.50 33.97
C GLY A 559 31.65 24.27 33.08
N ASP A 560 32.88 23.93 32.70
CA ASP A 560 33.27 22.61 32.21
C ASP A 560 32.93 21.52 33.26
N ALA A 561 32.27 20.44 32.84
CA ALA A 561 32.68 19.04 33.11
C ALA A 561 31.55 18.02 32.82
N ASP A 562 32.01 16.88 32.31
CA ASP A 562 31.45 15.52 32.41
C ASP A 562 30.24 15.09 31.57
N THR A 563 30.62 14.39 30.50
CA THR A 563 29.95 13.22 29.94
C THR A 563 29.47 12.24 31.03
N ALA A 564 28.16 12.24 31.30
CA ALA A 564 27.48 11.16 32.02
C ALA A 564 26.18 10.79 31.27
N GLY A 565 25.92 9.47 31.20
CA GLY A 565 24.98 8.83 30.29
C GLY A 565 23.52 9.23 30.44
N VAL A 566 22.82 9.17 29.30
CA VAL A 566 21.37 9.17 29.22
C VAL A 566 20.86 7.88 29.90
N THR A 567 20.42 8.00 31.15
CA THR A 567 19.61 6.98 31.82
C THR A 567 18.22 7.00 31.20
N ALA A 568 17.70 5.82 30.85
CA ALA A 568 16.32 5.64 30.38
C ALA A 568 15.33 6.20 31.41
N ASP A 569 14.39 7.03 30.96
CA ASP A 569 13.27 7.50 31.77
C ASP A 569 12.53 6.31 32.40
N GLU A 570 12.19 6.43 33.69
CA GLU A 570 11.38 5.43 34.39
C GLU A 570 10.02 5.27 33.70
N PRO A 571 9.54 4.03 33.47
CA PRO A 571 8.27 3.80 32.81
C PRO A 571 7.13 4.40 33.66
N THR A 572 6.40 5.35 33.10
CA THR A 572 5.10 5.78 33.63
C THR A 572 4.22 4.54 33.79
N THR A 573 3.71 4.30 35.00
CA THR A 573 2.87 3.13 35.31
C THR A 573 1.68 3.06 34.37
N ALA A 574 1.63 2.01 33.52
CA ALA A 574 0.51 1.72 32.63
C ALA A 574 -0.81 1.66 33.41
N ALA A 575 -1.91 2.13 32.81
CA ALA A 575 -3.22 2.07 33.43
C ALA A 575 -3.63 0.61 33.65
N THR A 576 -3.70 0.18 34.90
CA THR A 576 -4.26 -1.13 35.26
C THR A 576 -5.77 -0.96 35.45
N ALA A 577 -6.58 -1.77 34.80
CA ALA A 577 -8.03 -1.74 35.00
C ALA A 577 -8.36 -2.01 36.49
N PRO A 578 -9.22 -1.21 37.14
CA PRO A 578 -9.57 -1.42 38.54
C PRO A 578 -10.29 -2.76 38.73
N ALA A 579 -9.93 -3.49 39.79
CA ALA A 579 -10.58 -4.74 40.19
C ALA A 579 -11.96 -4.44 40.84
N GLY A 580 -12.92 -4.01 40.03
CA GLY A 580 -14.30 -3.76 40.44
C GLY A 580 -15.20 -4.98 40.26
N GLY A 581 -16.34 -4.98 40.93
CA GLY A 581 -17.38 -6.02 40.77
C GLY A 581 -18.05 -5.98 39.39
N ALA A 582 -18.96 -6.94 39.16
CA ALA A 582 -19.81 -6.97 37.96
C ALA A 582 -20.60 -5.66 37.82
N VAL A 583 -20.70 -5.13 36.60
CA VAL A 583 -21.39 -3.87 36.32
C VAL A 583 -22.86 -4.10 35.96
N THR A 584 -23.70 -3.11 36.22
CA THR A 584 -25.17 -3.23 36.11
C THR A 584 -25.69 -3.13 34.68
N GLY A 585 -24.86 -2.71 33.72
CA GLY A 585 -25.29 -2.41 32.35
C GLY A 585 -25.96 -1.03 32.20
N ALA A 586 -26.03 -0.22 33.27
CA ALA A 586 -26.55 1.14 33.17
C ALA A 586 -25.69 2.01 32.26
N ARG A 587 -26.29 3.00 31.59
CA ARG A 587 -25.55 3.98 30.78
C ARG A 587 -24.84 4.98 31.70
N SER A 588 -23.61 5.36 31.36
CA SER A 588 -22.86 6.35 32.12
C SER A 588 -23.51 7.73 32.02
N ALA A 589 -23.47 8.46 33.13
CA ALA A 589 -23.85 9.88 33.18
C ALA A 589 -22.77 10.78 32.56
N THR A 590 -21.54 10.27 32.44
CA THR A 590 -20.40 10.97 31.85
C THR A 590 -20.41 10.75 30.34
N PRO A 591 -20.34 11.81 29.51
CA PRO A 591 -20.22 11.65 28.06
C PRO A 591 -18.86 11.02 27.70
N PRO A 592 -18.78 10.22 26.62
CA PRO A 592 -17.52 9.63 26.20
C PRO A 592 -16.53 10.69 25.74
N THR A 593 -15.27 10.51 26.10
CA THR A 593 -14.16 11.35 25.66
C THR A 593 -13.91 11.10 24.17
N PRO A 594 -13.86 12.15 23.31
CA PRO A 594 -13.59 11.97 21.89
C PRO A 594 -12.23 11.30 21.64
N ASN A 595 -12.19 10.31 20.75
CA ASN A 595 -10.94 9.80 20.22
C ASN A 595 -10.31 10.85 19.30
N THR A 596 -9.13 11.34 19.64
CA THR A 596 -8.44 12.40 18.88
C THR A 596 -7.45 11.87 17.87
N TRP A 597 -7.42 10.54 17.64
CA TRP A 597 -6.57 9.94 16.63
C TRP A 597 -6.74 10.59 15.24
N GLY A 598 -5.62 10.92 14.59
CA GLY A 598 -5.60 11.63 13.31
C GLY A 598 -5.85 13.14 13.39
N GLN A 599 -6.15 13.67 14.58
CA GLN A 599 -6.10 15.11 14.85
C GLN A 599 -4.66 15.48 15.24
N ALA A 600 -4.18 16.67 14.86
CA ALA A 600 -2.84 17.14 15.24
C ALA A 600 -2.79 17.69 16.68
N THR A 601 -3.42 16.97 17.59
CA THR A 601 -3.21 17.15 19.01
C THR A 601 -1.90 16.45 19.40
N GLY A 602 -1.06 17.11 20.19
CA GLY A 602 0.13 16.44 20.75
C GLY A 602 -0.33 15.21 21.54
N GLY A 603 0.41 14.10 21.48
CA GLY A 603 0.02 12.77 22.01
C GLY A 603 -0.24 12.65 23.53
N ASN A 604 -0.61 13.75 24.18
CA ASN A 604 -1.02 13.87 25.57
C ASN A 604 -2.53 13.74 25.77
N ASP A 605 -3.32 13.59 24.70
CA ASP A 605 -4.75 13.34 24.87
C ASP A 605 -4.98 12.00 25.58
N PRO A 606 -6.00 11.93 26.45
CA PRO A 606 -6.31 10.72 27.21
C PRO A 606 -6.77 9.57 26.31
N ILE A 607 -7.40 9.87 25.16
CA ILE A 607 -7.91 8.90 24.19
C ILE A 607 -7.35 9.23 22.80
N HIS A 608 -6.36 8.47 22.35
CA HIS A 608 -5.67 8.65 21.09
C HIS A 608 -5.23 7.28 20.53
N PHE A 609 -6.14 6.60 19.83
CA PHE A 609 -5.89 5.26 19.29
C PHE A 609 -6.47 5.07 17.88
N HIS A 610 -5.89 4.15 17.12
CA HIS A 610 -6.37 3.80 15.79
C HIS A 610 -7.79 3.22 15.82
N ASP A 611 -8.69 3.96 15.19
CA ASP A 611 -10.10 3.64 15.06
C ASP A 611 -10.37 2.38 14.21
N ASP A 612 -9.36 1.93 13.44
CA ASP A 612 -9.31 0.73 12.60
C ASP A 612 -8.55 -0.44 13.25
N GLY A 613 -7.98 -0.27 14.44
CA GLY A 613 -7.43 -1.36 15.24
C GLY A 613 -8.52 -2.30 15.77
N GLU A 614 -8.15 -3.45 16.33
CA GLU A 614 -9.11 -4.43 16.87
C GLU A 614 -9.92 -3.84 18.03
N ILE A 615 -9.27 -3.09 18.93
CA ILE A 615 -9.96 -2.44 20.06
C ILE A 615 -10.90 -1.34 19.56
N GLY A 616 -10.46 -0.52 18.61
CA GLY A 616 -11.28 0.55 18.04
C GLY A 616 -12.48 0.03 17.25
N THR A 617 -12.28 -1.03 16.48
CA THR A 617 -13.34 -1.76 15.78
C THR A 617 -14.35 -2.35 16.77
N ALA A 618 -13.87 -2.95 17.87
CA ALA A 618 -14.72 -3.47 18.91
C ALA A 618 -15.58 -2.38 19.54
N ILE A 619 -14.99 -1.25 19.97
CA ILE A 619 -15.70 -0.09 20.56
C ILE A 619 -16.83 0.38 19.63
N LYS A 620 -16.54 0.58 18.33
CA LYS A 620 -17.55 0.99 17.35
C LYS A 620 -18.67 -0.02 17.21
N ALA A 621 -18.35 -1.31 17.23
CA ALA A 621 -19.31 -2.39 17.11
C ALA A 621 -20.16 -2.60 18.37
N MET A 622 -19.83 -1.98 19.51
CA MET A 622 -20.63 -2.09 20.74
C MET A 622 -21.96 -1.32 20.64
N GLY A 623 -22.03 -0.28 19.82
CA GLY A 623 -23.20 0.61 19.75
C GLY A 623 -23.43 1.33 21.08
N ASP A 624 -24.67 1.32 21.58
CA ASP A 624 -25.01 1.97 22.87
C ASP A 624 -24.28 1.36 24.07
N ASP A 625 -23.86 0.10 24.01
CA ASP A 625 -23.10 -0.54 25.10
C ASP A 625 -21.72 0.10 25.30
N ALA A 626 -21.17 0.82 24.31
CA ALA A 626 -19.94 1.60 24.48
C ALA A 626 -20.09 2.70 25.55
N LEU A 627 -21.33 3.10 25.85
CA LEU A 627 -21.68 4.12 26.83
C LEU A 627 -22.09 3.52 28.18
N MET A 628 -21.89 2.21 28.38
CA MET A 628 -22.13 1.53 29.65
C MET A 628 -21.23 2.10 30.74
N ASP A 629 -21.80 2.37 31.91
CA ASP A 629 -21.09 2.85 33.09
C ASP A 629 -20.26 1.73 33.71
N ILE A 630 -18.97 1.99 33.84
CA ILE A 630 -18.02 1.16 34.57
C ILE A 630 -17.28 2.08 35.53
N ASP A 631 -17.65 2.00 36.81
CA ASP A 631 -17.06 2.78 37.90
C ASP A 631 -17.17 4.31 37.71
N GLY A 632 -18.29 4.78 37.12
CA GLY A 632 -18.56 6.21 36.89
C GLY A 632 -18.09 6.75 35.55
N GLU A 633 -17.53 5.90 34.69
CA GLU A 633 -17.00 6.26 33.38
C GLU A 633 -17.61 5.41 32.27
N PRO A 634 -17.73 5.93 31.03
CA PRO A 634 -18.20 5.15 29.90
C PRO A 634 -17.16 4.09 29.51
N LEU A 635 -17.63 2.89 29.18
CA LEU A 635 -16.81 1.76 28.73
C LEU A 635 -15.85 2.13 27.60
N ALA A 636 -16.30 2.97 26.65
CA ALA A 636 -15.48 3.47 25.55
C ALA A 636 -14.20 4.18 26.02
N ASP A 637 -14.25 4.92 27.13
CA ASP A 637 -13.10 5.68 27.65
C ASP A 637 -12.08 4.74 28.31
N ILE A 638 -12.56 3.71 29.01
CA ILE A 638 -11.68 2.70 29.62
C ILE A 638 -10.93 1.93 28.52
N LEU A 639 -11.66 1.44 27.52
CA LEU A 639 -11.07 0.71 26.39
C LEU A 639 -10.19 1.62 25.54
N GLY A 640 -10.61 2.87 25.33
CA GLY A 640 -9.86 3.86 24.58
C GLY A 640 -8.52 4.19 25.25
N ARG A 641 -8.46 4.31 26.58
CA ARG A 641 -7.18 4.48 27.31
C ARG A 641 -6.29 3.26 27.18
N LEU A 642 -6.82 2.05 27.32
CA LEU A 642 -6.05 0.82 27.11
C LEU A 642 -5.45 0.76 25.69
N ALA A 643 -6.25 1.07 24.67
CA ALA A 643 -5.76 1.14 23.29
C ALA A 643 -4.72 2.26 23.09
N THR A 644 -4.94 3.42 23.71
CA THR A 644 -4.01 4.56 23.66
C THR A 644 -2.67 4.21 24.31
N ASP A 645 -2.69 3.54 25.46
CA ASP A 645 -1.46 3.11 26.13
C ASP A 645 -0.67 2.09 25.29
N ALA A 646 -1.35 1.19 24.58
CA ALA A 646 -0.73 0.26 23.64
C ALA A 646 -0.09 1.00 22.46
N VAL A 647 -0.83 1.93 21.85
CA VAL A 647 -0.38 2.72 20.69
C VAL A 647 0.74 3.68 21.07
N LEU A 648 0.72 4.27 22.25
CA LEU A 648 1.78 5.17 22.71
C LEU A 648 2.95 4.43 23.36
N GLY A 649 2.87 3.08 23.46
CA GLY A 649 3.89 2.24 24.07
C GLY A 649 4.07 2.43 25.58
N ARG A 650 3.08 3.04 26.24
CA ARG A 650 3.00 3.22 27.71
C ARG A 650 2.70 1.90 28.42
N GLY A 651 2.01 1.00 27.75
CA GLY A 651 1.80 -0.39 28.18
C GLY A 651 2.39 -1.40 27.18
N THR A 652 2.44 -2.66 27.60
CA THR A 652 2.63 -3.79 26.69
C THR A 652 1.28 -4.26 26.14
N SER A 653 1.32 -4.98 25.02
CA SER A 653 0.14 -5.58 24.38
C SER A 653 -0.47 -6.63 25.29
N GLN A 654 0.35 -7.34 26.07
CA GLN A 654 -0.13 -8.27 27.08
C GLN A 654 -0.87 -7.53 28.20
N GLN A 655 -0.32 -6.44 28.74
CA GLN A 655 -1.00 -5.62 29.76
C GLN A 655 -2.34 -5.07 29.24
N THR A 656 -2.35 -4.62 27.99
CA THR A 656 -3.55 -4.12 27.31
C THR A 656 -4.60 -5.23 27.21
N LEU A 657 -4.18 -6.42 26.75
CA LEU A 657 -5.04 -7.58 26.61
C LEU A 657 -5.60 -8.07 27.96
N ASP A 658 -4.78 -8.08 29.00
CA ASP A 658 -5.19 -8.42 30.36
C ASP A 658 -6.20 -7.40 30.89
N GLY A 659 -5.98 -6.10 30.62
CA GLY A 659 -6.93 -5.04 30.91
C GLY A 659 -8.28 -5.23 30.20
N ILE A 660 -8.27 -5.61 28.91
CA ILE A 660 -9.48 -5.91 28.15
C ILE A 660 -10.22 -7.13 28.73
N LYS A 661 -9.50 -8.20 29.06
CA LYS A 661 -10.06 -9.40 29.71
C LYS A 661 -10.74 -9.05 31.03
N ALA A 662 -10.07 -8.25 31.86
CA ALA A 662 -10.61 -7.79 33.14
C ALA A 662 -11.89 -6.96 32.97
N VAL A 663 -11.93 -6.06 31.97
CA VAL A 663 -13.16 -5.32 31.64
C VAL A 663 -14.26 -6.26 31.16
N ARG A 664 -13.94 -7.18 30.23
CA ARG A 664 -14.87 -8.17 29.66
C ARG A 664 -15.51 -9.05 30.74
N ASP A 665 -14.74 -9.48 31.73
CA ASP A 665 -15.20 -10.35 32.82
C ASP A 665 -16.22 -9.65 33.75
N ARG A 666 -16.25 -8.32 33.75
CA ARG A 666 -17.21 -7.51 34.53
C ARG A 666 -18.52 -7.24 33.80
N LEU A 667 -18.54 -7.40 32.47
CA LEU A 667 -19.69 -7.04 31.63
C LEU A 667 -20.84 -8.07 31.75
N PRO A 668 -22.11 -7.61 31.67
CA PRO A 668 -23.27 -8.51 31.70
C PRO A 668 -23.20 -9.59 30.63
N ASP A 669 -23.54 -10.82 31.01
CA ASP A 669 -23.68 -11.94 30.06
C ASP A 669 -24.66 -11.56 28.94
N GLY A 670 -24.25 -11.81 27.69
CA GLY A 670 -25.09 -11.52 26.52
C GLY A 670 -25.18 -10.04 26.12
N SER A 671 -24.46 -9.14 26.78
CA SER A 671 -24.30 -7.76 26.28
C SER A 671 -23.57 -7.75 24.93
N GLN A 672 -23.82 -6.72 24.11
CA GLN A 672 -23.11 -6.52 22.87
C GLN A 672 -21.64 -6.17 23.13
N ALA A 673 -21.36 -5.35 24.13
CA ALA A 673 -19.99 -5.05 24.55
C ALA A 673 -19.19 -6.32 24.87
N ARG A 674 -19.74 -7.25 25.66
CA ARG A 674 -19.03 -8.49 26.00
C ARG A 674 -18.74 -9.33 24.76
N ARG A 675 -19.72 -9.50 23.86
CA ARG A 675 -19.50 -10.22 22.59
C ARG A 675 -18.39 -9.58 21.75
N GLN A 676 -18.35 -8.25 21.65
CA GLN A 676 -17.31 -7.57 20.87
C GLN A 676 -15.94 -7.69 21.53
N LEU A 677 -15.86 -7.64 22.87
CA LEU A 677 -14.60 -7.87 23.57
C LEU A 677 -14.13 -9.32 23.45
N ASP A 678 -15.02 -10.31 23.52
CA ASP A 678 -14.66 -11.71 23.27
C ASP A 678 -14.09 -11.87 21.85
N LEU A 679 -14.70 -11.25 20.82
CA LEU A 679 -14.16 -11.26 19.46
C LEU A 679 -12.80 -10.56 19.33
N ALA A 680 -12.60 -9.43 20.02
CA ALA A 680 -11.33 -8.72 20.02
C ALA A 680 -10.24 -9.52 20.74
N ILE A 681 -10.53 -10.08 21.92
CA ILE A 681 -9.63 -10.99 22.65
C ILE A 681 -9.31 -12.19 21.77
N ASP A 682 -10.30 -12.82 21.15
CA ASP A 682 -10.11 -13.93 20.23
C ASP A 682 -9.29 -13.57 18.99
N ARG A 683 -9.02 -12.28 18.71
CA ARG A 683 -8.16 -11.80 17.62
C ARG A 683 -6.78 -11.33 18.08
N LEU A 684 -6.69 -10.79 19.29
CA LEU A 684 -5.46 -10.26 19.87
C LEU A 684 -4.68 -11.32 20.65
N ASP A 685 -5.38 -12.21 21.34
CA ASP A 685 -4.79 -13.20 22.22
C ASP A 685 -4.19 -14.37 21.44
N ALA A 686 -3.08 -14.85 21.97
CA ALA A 686 -2.47 -16.11 21.62
C ALA A 686 -1.94 -16.74 22.90
N PRO A 687 -2.20 -18.05 23.12
CA PRO A 687 -1.65 -18.77 24.26
C PRO A 687 -0.14 -18.55 24.36
N ASP A 688 0.36 -18.49 25.59
CA ASP A 688 1.79 -18.48 25.82
C ASP A 688 2.42 -19.76 25.28
N SER A 689 3.50 -19.59 24.53
CA SER A 689 4.31 -20.66 23.98
C SER A 689 5.79 -20.33 24.15
N PRO A 690 6.69 -21.33 24.15
CA PRO A 690 8.12 -21.06 24.12
C PRO A 690 8.48 -20.37 22.80
N ALA A 691 9.39 -19.41 22.86
CA ALA A 691 9.93 -18.75 21.68
C ALA A 691 10.56 -19.78 20.72
N PRO A 692 10.48 -19.56 19.39
CA PRO A 692 11.00 -20.50 18.41
C PRO A 692 12.51 -20.73 18.58
N GLU A 693 12.93 -21.99 18.50
CA GLU A 693 14.35 -22.35 18.55
C GLU A 693 15.08 -21.83 17.32
N LEU A 694 16.20 -21.14 17.54
CA LEU A 694 17.05 -20.60 16.47
C LEU A 694 18.35 -21.40 16.32
N PRO A 695 18.88 -21.57 15.08
CA PRO A 695 20.09 -22.34 14.81
C PRO A 695 21.28 -21.93 15.67
N ASP A 696 22.16 -22.89 15.97
CA ASP A 696 23.43 -22.62 16.65
C ASP A 696 24.28 -21.57 15.90
N GLY A 697 25.03 -20.76 16.66
CA GLY A 697 25.80 -19.64 16.12
C GLY A 697 24.98 -18.37 15.80
N THR A 698 23.65 -18.40 15.98
CA THR A 698 22.83 -17.18 15.91
C THR A 698 23.23 -16.18 17.01
N PRO A 699 23.52 -14.91 16.68
CA PRO A 699 23.91 -13.88 17.65
C PRO A 699 22.86 -13.66 18.74
N ASP A 700 23.32 -13.37 19.97
CA ASP A 700 22.43 -13.13 21.13
C ASP A 700 21.37 -12.06 20.86
N ALA A 701 21.74 -10.98 20.15
CA ALA A 701 20.82 -9.92 19.78
C ALA A 701 19.64 -10.42 18.91
N LEU A 702 19.87 -11.41 18.05
CA LEU A 702 18.81 -12.00 17.22
C LEU A 702 17.97 -13.00 18.01
N ARG A 703 18.57 -13.72 18.97
CA ARG A 703 17.82 -14.59 19.91
C ARG A 703 16.93 -13.78 20.83
N GLN A 704 17.44 -12.66 21.36
CA GLN A 704 16.64 -11.74 22.16
C GLN A 704 15.52 -11.13 21.33
N LEU A 705 15.79 -10.75 20.07
CA LEU A 705 14.73 -10.28 19.16
C LEU A 705 13.63 -11.32 18.97
N ALA A 706 13.99 -12.61 18.81
CA ALA A 706 12.99 -13.67 18.69
C ALA A 706 12.13 -13.80 19.94
N ALA A 707 12.75 -13.79 21.13
CA ALA A 707 12.03 -13.82 22.39
C ALA A 707 11.13 -12.60 22.58
N ASP A 708 11.63 -11.40 22.27
CA ASP A 708 10.88 -10.15 22.39
C ASP A 708 9.70 -10.10 21.42
N LEU A 709 9.88 -10.55 20.17
CA LEU A 709 8.79 -10.64 19.19
C LEU A 709 7.76 -11.68 19.62
N HIS A 710 8.19 -12.86 20.08
CA HIS A 710 7.30 -13.90 20.57
C HIS A 710 6.57 -13.50 21.86
N ALA A 711 7.07 -12.53 22.62
CA ALA A 711 6.36 -11.99 23.78
C ALA A 711 5.12 -11.16 23.39
N VAL A 712 5.02 -10.69 22.13
CA VAL A 712 3.86 -9.96 21.61
C VAL A 712 2.75 -10.96 21.22
N PRO A 713 1.56 -10.93 21.85
CA PRO A 713 0.49 -11.91 21.60
C PRO A 713 0.12 -12.06 20.13
N LEU A 714 0.03 -10.93 19.41
CA LEU A 714 -0.30 -10.93 18.00
C LEU A 714 0.74 -11.65 17.13
N VAL A 715 2.04 -11.53 17.47
CA VAL A 715 3.10 -12.22 16.73
C VAL A 715 3.00 -13.72 16.97
N ARG A 716 2.73 -14.19 18.20
CA ARG A 716 2.50 -15.62 18.47
C ARG A 716 1.33 -16.19 17.68
N ARG A 717 0.26 -15.42 17.55
CA ARG A 717 -0.93 -15.81 16.79
C ARG A 717 -0.62 -15.98 15.30
N GLU A 718 0.04 -14.99 14.74
CA GLU A 718 0.32 -14.88 13.31
C GLU A 718 1.83 -14.73 13.08
N PRO A 719 2.62 -15.80 13.28
CA PRO A 719 4.08 -15.73 13.28
C PRO A 719 4.67 -15.32 11.91
N GLY A 720 3.90 -15.46 10.83
CA GLY A 720 4.39 -15.37 9.46
C GLY A 720 5.21 -14.11 9.11
N PRO A 721 4.71 -12.88 9.28
CA PRO A 721 5.42 -11.70 8.78
C PRO A 721 6.76 -11.45 9.48
N GLU A 722 6.83 -11.59 10.80
CA GLU A 722 8.03 -11.30 11.61
C GLU A 722 8.88 -12.54 11.92
N GLU A 723 8.28 -13.63 12.41
CA GLU A 723 9.03 -14.81 12.86
C GLU A 723 9.61 -15.60 11.68
N ASP A 724 8.88 -15.79 10.58
CA ASP A 724 9.44 -16.46 9.39
C ASP A 724 10.63 -15.65 8.83
N ALA A 725 10.49 -14.33 8.80
CA ALA A 725 11.54 -13.43 8.38
C ALA A 725 12.77 -13.53 9.30
N LEU A 726 12.54 -13.62 10.60
CA LEU A 726 13.60 -13.77 11.58
C LEU A 726 14.29 -15.14 11.47
N ALA A 727 13.54 -16.22 11.26
CA ALA A 727 14.05 -17.56 11.03
C ALA A 727 14.92 -17.62 9.75
N ASP A 728 14.49 -16.94 8.68
CA ASP A 728 15.28 -16.76 7.46
C ASP A 728 16.57 -15.98 7.71
N LEU A 729 16.51 -14.90 8.49
CA LEU A 729 17.70 -14.14 8.89
C LEU A 729 18.66 -14.99 9.72
N ALA A 730 18.15 -15.74 10.70
CA ALA A 730 18.95 -16.64 11.53
C ALA A 730 19.64 -17.71 10.70
N THR A 731 18.92 -18.31 9.73
CA THR A 731 19.49 -19.27 8.78
C THR A 731 20.60 -18.66 7.92
N GLN A 732 20.41 -17.42 7.44
CA GLN A 732 21.44 -16.72 6.66
C GLN A 732 22.68 -16.37 7.48
N VAL A 733 22.51 -16.05 8.77
CA VAL A 733 23.63 -15.80 9.69
C VAL A 733 24.38 -17.09 9.97
N ALA A 734 23.68 -18.19 10.27
CA ALA A 734 24.28 -19.51 10.47
C ALA A 734 25.07 -19.98 9.22
N ALA A 735 24.60 -19.62 8.03
CA ALA A 735 25.30 -19.89 6.77
C ALA A 735 26.44 -18.90 6.45
N GLY A 736 26.75 -17.94 7.34
CA GLY A 736 27.79 -16.93 7.15
C GLY A 736 27.49 -15.89 6.06
N ARG A 737 26.24 -15.79 5.58
CA ARG A 737 25.85 -14.89 4.49
C ARG A 737 25.52 -13.47 4.97
N LEU A 738 25.07 -13.34 6.21
CA LEU A 738 24.76 -12.06 6.85
C LEU A 738 25.56 -11.89 8.14
N SER A 739 26.14 -10.71 8.33
CA SER A 739 26.82 -10.31 9.56
C SER A 739 26.91 -8.78 9.68
N GLY A 740 27.22 -8.31 10.89
CA GLY A 740 27.45 -6.90 11.20
C GLY A 740 26.38 -5.95 10.65
N ARG A 741 26.81 -4.93 9.91
CA ARG A 741 25.91 -3.91 9.34
C ARG A 741 24.82 -4.47 8.43
N ARG A 742 25.13 -5.50 7.61
CA ARG A 742 24.14 -6.09 6.70
C ARG A 742 23.01 -6.79 7.45
N LEU A 743 23.35 -7.43 8.57
CA LEU A 743 22.36 -8.03 9.46
C LEU A 743 21.49 -6.95 10.12
N ALA A 744 22.10 -5.88 10.64
CA ALA A 744 21.37 -4.77 11.23
C ALA A 744 20.39 -4.10 10.22
N ASP A 745 20.84 -3.87 8.98
CA ASP A 745 20.00 -3.33 7.91
C ASP A 745 18.85 -4.30 7.54
N ALA A 746 19.06 -5.61 7.64
CA ALA A 746 18.03 -6.60 7.38
C ALA A 746 16.99 -6.65 8.51
N ILE A 747 17.41 -6.55 9.77
CA ILE A 747 16.52 -6.49 10.94
C ILE A 747 15.66 -5.22 10.92
N ARG A 748 16.23 -4.06 10.53
CA ARG A 748 15.44 -2.81 10.39
C ARG A 748 14.24 -2.96 9.46
N ARG A 749 14.30 -3.85 8.47
CA ARG A 749 13.19 -4.10 7.54
C ARG A 749 12.01 -4.85 8.19
N LEU A 750 12.18 -5.43 9.37
CA LEU A 750 11.09 -6.04 10.13
C LEU A 750 10.10 -4.99 10.67
N ARG A 751 10.57 -3.75 10.91
CA ARG A 751 9.78 -2.65 11.48
C ARG A 751 8.50 -2.33 10.71
N ASN A 752 8.49 -2.51 9.38
CA ASN A 752 7.41 -2.06 8.51
C ASN A 752 6.57 -3.22 7.96
N ARG A 753 6.59 -4.39 8.61
CA ARG A 753 5.83 -5.55 8.14
C ARG A 753 4.36 -5.56 8.61
N ARG A 754 4.05 -4.85 9.69
CA ARG A 754 2.68 -4.58 10.14
C ARG A 754 2.35 -3.10 10.03
N HIS A 755 1.08 -2.83 9.76
CA HIS A 755 0.54 -1.47 9.76
C HIS A 755 0.55 -0.89 11.18
N GLU A 756 0.61 0.43 11.31
CA GLU A 756 0.65 1.13 12.61
C GLU A 756 -0.62 0.98 13.44
N SER A 757 -1.76 0.71 12.79
CA SER A 757 -3.03 0.44 13.46
C SER A 757 -3.12 -0.93 14.14
N VAL A 758 -2.09 -1.76 13.97
CA VAL A 758 -2.07 -3.11 14.52
C VAL A 758 -1.51 -3.09 15.94
N GLU A 759 -2.27 -3.61 16.90
CA GLU A 759 -1.84 -3.75 18.29
C GLU A 759 -0.51 -4.49 18.41
N GLY A 760 0.41 -3.96 19.22
CA GLY A 760 1.76 -4.51 19.40
C GLY A 760 2.82 -4.04 18.41
N LYS A 761 2.47 -3.24 17.41
CA LYS A 761 3.44 -2.62 16.48
C LYS A 761 4.58 -1.89 17.20
N PHE A 762 4.29 -1.12 18.24
CA PHE A 762 5.31 -0.36 18.97
C PHE A 762 6.26 -1.26 19.77
N GLU A 763 5.79 -2.40 20.27
CA GLU A 763 6.67 -3.38 20.92
C GLU A 763 7.57 -4.08 19.90
N ILE A 764 7.03 -4.43 18.73
CA ILE A 764 7.80 -4.95 17.60
C ILE A 764 8.90 -3.95 17.23
N ASP A 765 8.56 -2.67 17.06
CA ASP A 765 9.52 -1.62 16.72
C ASP A 765 10.59 -1.45 17.78
N ARG A 766 10.22 -1.42 19.07
CA ARG A 766 11.17 -1.34 20.18
C ARG A 766 12.10 -2.55 20.23
N ALA A 767 11.57 -3.76 20.01
CA ALA A 767 12.36 -4.99 19.96
C ALA A 767 13.37 -4.94 18.82
N VAL A 768 12.93 -4.53 17.62
CA VAL A 768 13.76 -4.33 16.43
C VAL A 768 14.86 -3.30 16.71
N ASP A 769 14.52 -2.14 17.27
CA ASP A 769 15.47 -1.06 17.54
C ASP A 769 16.52 -1.48 18.59
N ARG A 770 16.12 -2.21 19.65
CA ARG A 770 17.05 -2.79 20.63
C ARG A 770 18.03 -3.77 19.99
N ALA A 771 17.53 -4.68 19.15
CA ALA A 771 18.35 -5.68 18.46
C ALA A 771 19.35 -5.02 17.50
N VAL A 772 18.91 -3.99 16.77
CA VAL A 772 19.76 -3.19 15.88
C VAL A 772 20.85 -2.48 16.68
N ALA A 773 20.50 -1.81 17.79
CA ALA A 773 21.45 -1.11 18.63
C ALA A 773 22.53 -2.07 19.16
N ALA A 774 22.12 -3.23 19.70
CA ALA A 774 23.02 -4.26 20.21
C ALA A 774 24.00 -4.80 19.14
N LEU A 775 23.55 -4.93 17.88
CA LEU A 775 24.40 -5.36 16.77
C LEU A 775 25.36 -4.28 16.27
N THR A 776 25.01 -3.00 16.43
CA THR A 776 25.85 -1.87 15.98
C THR A 776 26.85 -1.39 17.03
N ALA A 777 26.67 -1.79 18.28
CA ALA A 777 27.59 -1.47 19.38
C ALA A 777 28.84 -2.37 19.43
N ARG A 778 28.81 -3.50 18.72
CA ARG A 778 29.94 -4.43 18.52
C ARG A 778 30.69 -4.06 17.25
#